data_AF-A0A0L0K4R9-F1
#
_entry.id   AF-A0A0L0K4R9-F1
#
_cell.length_a   1.000
_cell.length_b   1.000
_cell.length_c   1.000
_cell.angle_alpha   90.00
_cell.angle_beta   90.00
_cell.angle_gamma   90.00
#
_symmetry.space_group_name_H-M   'P 1'
#
loop_
_entity.id
_entity.type
_entity.pdbx_description
1 polymer ?
#
loop_
_entity_poly.entity_id
_entity_poly.type
_entity_poly.pdbx_seq_one_letter_code
_entity_poly.pdbx_strand_id
1 'polypeptide(L)'
;MTEQHTRGRELPVTDLSLVVLVGASGSGKSTFAARHFKRTEIISSDFCRGLVSDDENDQSATKDAFDVLHYIAGKRLAAGRRTVVDATSVQPDARRQLVDLARKFDVLPIAIVLDVPEEVCAERNASRSDRADMPRRVIKRHIGELRRSLRQLEREGFRKVHVLRGVAEIDAATVRTEKRFNDLTHLTGPFDIVGDIHGCGSELESLLGKLGYVDGVHPQGRTAVFVGDLVDRGPDSPGVLRRVMSMVKSGNALCVPGNHENKYGRHLKGRKVQHTHGLAETIEQMAGESEEFVTEVRQFIDGLVSHYVLDGGKLVVCHAGLPEHYHGRTSGRVRSHALYGETTGETDEFGLPVRYPWAEDYRGSAAVVYGHTPVPEATWLNNTICLDTGAVFGGKLTALRWPERELVDVPAEKVWYEPVKPLRSEAPGGQDGRPLDLADVYGRRIVTTRYEGSTRVSVREENAAAALEVMSRFAIDPRLLPYLPPTMAPTPTSHAEGYLEHPEEAFAQYAGGGVQRVVCEEKHMGSRAVVLVCRDAEAARKRFGVDGPTGSLYTRTGRPFFDDATVTEEILGRVRAAADAAGLWESLETEWLLLDAELMPWSLKATGLLRSQYAAVGAASGAVFPGVLDALSQAAERGVDVGELLTRQRERAADASAFTDAYRRYCWPTEGLDGVRLAPFQFLAVQGRSLTALPHDEQLALLDRLVEHDPTGLLQTTRRLYVDTTDPESVKAGVDWWLELTGAGGEGMVVKPLGAVVRDGEGRLVQPGVKVRGREYLRIIYGPEYTRPDQLSRLRGRFLNHKCSLAIREYVLGLEALDRLAEGEPLWRVHEPVFGVLALESEPVDPRL
;
A
#
# COMPACT_ATOMS: atom_id res chain seq x y z
N MET A 1 -64.31 17.13 -16.90
CA MET A 1 -63.33 16.63 -15.91
C MET A 1 -62.16 16.08 -16.70
N THR A 2 -61.12 16.87 -16.88
CA THR A 2 -59.87 16.47 -17.54
C THR A 2 -58.84 16.27 -16.44
N GLU A 3 -58.54 15.01 -16.12
CA GLU A 3 -57.42 14.63 -15.25
C GLU A 3 -56.12 15.02 -15.94
N GLN A 4 -55.54 16.15 -15.53
CA GLN A 4 -54.14 16.43 -15.79
C GLN A 4 -53.31 15.48 -14.93
N HIS A 5 -52.77 14.42 -15.54
CA HIS A 5 -51.66 13.68 -14.97
C HIS A 5 -50.51 14.65 -14.67
N THR A 6 -50.35 15.05 -13.42
CA THR A 6 -49.14 15.71 -12.92
C THR A 6 -47.99 14.73 -13.08
N ARG A 7 -47.20 14.86 -14.14
CA ARG A 7 -45.88 14.20 -14.26
C ARG A 7 -45.09 14.53 -12.99
N GLY A 8 -44.71 13.51 -12.22
CA GLY A 8 -43.88 13.67 -11.03
C GLY A 8 -42.55 14.37 -11.38
N ARG A 9 -42.12 15.29 -10.52
CA ARG A 9 -40.92 16.10 -10.76
C ARG A 9 -39.68 15.37 -10.24
N GLU A 10 -38.78 15.02 -11.14
CA GLU A 10 -37.50 14.40 -10.78
C GLU A 10 -36.45 15.45 -10.39
N LEU A 11 -35.86 15.30 -9.21
CA LEU A 11 -34.87 16.22 -8.63
C LEU A 11 -33.47 15.62 -8.76
N PRO A 12 -32.63 16.13 -9.67
CA PRO A 12 -31.25 15.67 -9.80
C PRO A 12 -30.39 16.13 -8.62
N VAL A 13 -29.80 15.18 -7.90
CA VAL A 13 -28.93 15.41 -6.74
C VAL A 13 -27.64 14.64 -6.91
N THR A 14 -26.51 15.33 -6.82
CA THR A 14 -25.20 14.72 -7.03
C THR A 14 -24.85 13.75 -5.89
N ASP A 15 -24.24 12.61 -6.22
CA ASP A 15 -23.79 11.55 -5.32
C ASP A 15 -22.84 12.04 -4.20
N LEU A 16 -22.04 13.06 -4.47
CA LEU A 16 -21.26 13.81 -3.49
C LEU A 16 -21.69 15.28 -3.47
N SER A 17 -22.49 15.63 -2.46
CA SER A 17 -23.04 16.96 -2.29
C SER A 17 -23.45 17.23 -0.84
N LEU A 18 -23.60 18.51 -0.51
CA LEU A 18 -24.32 18.95 0.68
C LEU A 18 -25.72 19.41 0.25
N VAL A 19 -26.74 18.63 0.59
CA VAL A 19 -28.14 18.97 0.34
C VAL A 19 -28.68 19.71 1.55
N VAL A 20 -29.24 20.90 1.35
CA VAL A 20 -29.87 21.70 2.40
C VAL A 20 -31.36 21.71 2.14
N LEU A 21 -32.14 21.15 3.08
CA LEU A 21 -33.58 21.29 3.05
C LEU A 21 -33.95 22.68 3.57
N VAL A 22 -34.81 23.38 2.83
CA VAL A 22 -35.21 24.75 3.12
C VAL A 22 -36.73 24.82 3.20
N GLY A 23 -37.28 25.23 4.33
CA GLY A 23 -38.73 25.31 4.50
C GLY A 23 -39.17 25.55 5.93
N ALA A 24 -40.37 26.12 6.10
CA ALA A 24 -40.94 26.41 7.40
C ALA A 24 -41.12 25.15 8.27
N SER A 25 -41.30 25.32 9.58
CA SER A 25 -41.71 24.19 10.43
C SER A 25 -43.08 23.69 9.96
N GLY A 26 -43.26 22.37 9.87
CA GLY A 26 -44.49 21.77 9.32
C GLY A 26 -44.54 21.66 7.80
N SER A 27 -43.54 22.14 7.05
CA SER A 27 -43.52 22.04 5.58
C SER A 27 -43.30 20.62 5.05
N GLY A 28 -42.93 19.66 5.90
CA GLY A 28 -42.70 18.25 5.53
C GLY A 28 -41.25 17.87 5.24
N LYS A 29 -40.26 18.71 5.57
CA LYS A 29 -38.82 18.44 5.31
C LYS A 29 -38.35 17.08 5.81
N SER A 30 -38.55 16.77 7.08
CA SER A 30 -38.10 15.50 7.67
C SER A 30 -38.76 14.30 7.02
N THR A 31 -40.04 14.41 6.67
CA THR A 31 -40.79 13.37 5.94
C THR A 31 -40.25 13.19 4.52
N PHE A 32 -39.97 14.30 3.81
CA PHE A 32 -39.35 14.28 2.50
C PHE A 32 -37.94 13.66 2.57
N ALA A 33 -37.14 14.05 3.55
CA ALA A 33 -35.80 13.53 3.78
C ALA A 33 -35.82 12.01 3.96
N ALA A 34 -36.67 11.52 4.88
CA ALA A 34 -36.81 10.10 5.20
C ALA A 34 -37.33 9.27 4.02
N ARG A 35 -38.14 9.87 3.13
CA ARG A 35 -38.66 9.20 1.93
C ARG A 35 -37.60 9.04 0.84
N HIS A 36 -36.70 10.01 0.68
CA HIS A 36 -35.82 10.10 -0.50
C HIS A 36 -34.34 9.84 -0.22
N PHE A 37 -33.91 9.87 1.03
CA PHE A 37 -32.51 9.69 1.42
C PHE A 37 -32.37 8.61 2.49
N LYS A 38 -31.19 8.00 2.55
CA LYS A 38 -30.90 7.00 3.60
C LYS A 38 -30.90 7.69 4.95
N ARG A 39 -31.37 7.02 6.01
CA ARG A 39 -31.34 7.55 7.38
C ARG A 39 -29.95 8.06 7.79
N THR A 40 -28.89 7.38 7.36
CA THR A 40 -27.50 7.78 7.62
C THR A 40 -27.05 9.01 6.85
N GLU A 41 -27.73 9.43 5.77
CA GLU A 41 -27.41 10.65 5.01
C GLU A 41 -27.97 11.91 5.66
N ILE A 42 -28.98 11.78 6.53
CA ILE A 42 -29.75 12.90 7.08
C ILE A 42 -29.20 13.29 8.44
N ILE A 43 -28.78 14.55 8.57
CA ILE A 43 -28.38 15.17 9.84
C ILE A 43 -29.42 16.24 10.18
N SER A 44 -30.21 15.98 11.22
CA SER A 44 -31.27 16.89 11.68
C SER A 44 -30.75 17.79 12.80
N SER A 45 -31.08 19.08 12.74
CA SER A 45 -30.78 20.00 13.85
C SER A 45 -31.52 19.63 15.14
N ASP A 46 -32.69 19.00 15.01
CA ASP A 46 -33.52 18.58 16.15
C ASP A 46 -32.89 17.36 16.84
N PHE A 47 -32.42 16.39 16.05
CA PHE A 47 -31.67 15.23 16.58
C PHE A 47 -30.37 15.67 17.28
N CYS A 48 -29.58 16.55 16.65
CA CYS A 48 -28.35 17.06 17.28
C CYS A 48 -28.63 17.83 18.57
N ARG A 49 -29.79 18.46 18.70
CA ARG A 49 -30.21 19.16 19.92
C ARG A 49 -30.55 18.17 21.02
N GLY A 50 -31.31 17.13 20.73
CA GLY A 50 -31.55 16.03 21.67
C GLY A 50 -30.26 15.41 22.21
N LEU A 51 -29.21 15.30 21.38
CA LEU A 51 -27.90 14.80 21.83
C LEU A 51 -27.17 15.68 22.85
N VAL A 52 -27.44 16.99 22.87
CA VAL A 52 -26.73 17.95 23.75
C VAL A 52 -27.58 18.44 24.92
N SER A 53 -28.91 18.32 24.87
CA SER A 53 -29.84 18.81 25.89
C SER A 53 -30.85 17.79 26.40
N ASP A 54 -30.83 16.54 25.92
CA ASP A 54 -31.85 15.50 26.16
C ASP A 54 -33.28 15.89 25.71
N ASP A 55 -33.43 17.00 24.98
CA ASP A 55 -34.70 17.52 24.46
C ASP A 55 -34.51 18.15 23.06
N GLU A 56 -35.15 17.56 22.04
CA GLU A 56 -35.11 18.03 20.65
C GLU A 56 -35.81 19.40 20.43
N ASN A 57 -36.45 19.97 21.44
CA ASN A 57 -37.11 21.27 21.38
C ASN A 57 -36.44 22.37 22.21
N ASP A 58 -35.39 22.08 22.98
CA ASP A 58 -34.69 23.06 23.81
C ASP A 58 -33.96 24.12 22.95
N GLN A 59 -34.57 25.29 22.82
CA GLN A 59 -34.03 26.38 22.00
C GLN A 59 -32.74 26.97 22.57
N SER A 60 -32.43 26.77 23.86
CA SER A 60 -31.21 27.27 24.49
C SER A 60 -29.96 26.56 23.94
N ALA A 61 -30.08 25.28 23.59
CA ALA A 61 -29.00 24.46 23.04
C ALA A 61 -28.80 24.61 21.51
N THR A 62 -29.37 25.64 20.87
CA THR A 62 -29.30 25.80 19.40
C THR A 62 -27.87 25.89 18.90
N LYS A 63 -27.02 26.64 19.59
CA LYS A 63 -25.64 26.83 19.16
C LYS A 63 -24.88 25.50 19.17
N ASP A 64 -24.93 24.77 20.28
CA ASP A 64 -24.23 23.50 20.45
C ASP A 64 -24.77 22.42 19.50
N ALA A 65 -26.09 22.40 19.25
CA ALA A 65 -26.71 21.50 18.27
C ALA A 65 -26.18 21.73 16.84
N PHE A 66 -26.00 23.00 16.42
CA PHE A 66 -25.44 23.33 15.11
C PHE A 66 -23.93 23.05 15.04
N ASP A 67 -23.18 23.20 16.14
CA ASP A 67 -21.77 22.83 16.19
C ASP A 67 -21.57 21.32 15.96
N VAL A 68 -22.38 20.47 16.62
CA VAL A 68 -22.40 19.02 16.39
C VAL A 68 -22.83 18.69 14.95
N LEU A 69 -23.87 19.35 14.43
CA LEU A 69 -24.34 19.17 13.06
C LEU A 69 -23.23 19.45 12.04
N HIS A 70 -22.55 20.59 12.15
CA HIS A 70 -21.48 20.96 11.23
C HIS A 70 -20.27 20.01 11.34
N TYR A 71 -19.95 19.54 12.55
CA TYR A 71 -18.89 18.55 12.76
C TYR A 71 -19.20 17.22 12.05
N ILE A 72 -20.39 16.66 12.27
CA ILE A 72 -20.82 15.40 11.64
C ILE A 72 -20.88 15.58 10.12
N ALA A 73 -21.52 16.64 9.64
CA ALA A 73 -21.62 16.93 8.21
C ALA A 73 -20.23 17.07 7.59
N GLY A 74 -19.30 17.76 8.24
CA GLY A 74 -17.92 17.90 7.79
C GLY A 74 -17.19 16.56 7.67
N LYS A 75 -17.30 15.67 8.68
CA LYS A 75 -16.69 14.33 8.64
C LYS A 75 -17.26 13.47 7.51
N ARG A 76 -18.57 13.56 7.26
CA ARG A 76 -19.22 12.85 6.15
C ARG A 76 -18.76 13.36 4.78
N LEU A 77 -18.71 14.68 4.60
CA LEU A 77 -18.24 15.29 3.36
C LEU A 77 -16.76 14.97 3.12
N ALA A 78 -15.92 15.00 4.15
CA ALA A 78 -14.51 14.57 4.06
C ALA A 78 -14.40 13.13 3.55
N ALA A 79 -15.23 12.22 4.06
CA ALA A 79 -15.29 10.82 3.63
C ALA A 79 -16.00 10.59 2.27
N GLY A 80 -16.28 11.65 1.51
CA GLY A 80 -16.90 11.54 0.18
C GLY A 80 -18.36 11.08 0.23
N ARG A 81 -19.09 11.34 1.32
CA ARG A 81 -20.49 10.92 1.48
C ARG A 81 -21.46 12.08 1.27
N ARG A 82 -22.54 11.84 0.51
CA ARG A 82 -23.71 12.74 0.46
C ARG A 82 -24.23 13.02 1.86
N THR A 83 -24.51 14.28 2.12
CA THR A 83 -25.01 14.74 3.42
C THR A 83 -26.19 15.65 3.20
N VAL A 84 -27.30 15.34 3.88
CA VAL A 84 -28.57 16.07 3.82
C VAL A 84 -28.77 16.73 5.18
N VAL A 85 -28.88 18.06 5.19
CA VAL A 85 -29.16 18.83 6.40
C VAL A 85 -30.66 19.09 6.48
N ASP A 86 -31.30 18.49 7.48
CA ASP A 86 -32.69 18.75 7.84
C ASP A 86 -32.73 19.81 8.93
N ALA A 87 -32.92 21.06 8.50
CA ALA A 87 -33.15 22.21 9.36
C ALA A 87 -34.13 23.16 8.67
N THR A 88 -34.69 24.14 9.38
CA THR A 88 -35.59 25.13 8.75
C THR A 88 -34.88 25.93 7.65
N SER A 89 -33.63 26.32 7.87
CA SER A 89 -32.73 26.96 6.90
C SER A 89 -33.31 28.15 6.14
N VAL A 90 -34.34 28.83 6.69
CA VAL A 90 -35.04 29.94 6.03
C VAL A 90 -34.26 31.27 6.12
N GLN A 91 -33.31 31.38 7.04
CA GLN A 91 -32.48 32.57 7.24
C GLN A 91 -31.16 32.49 6.44
N PRO A 92 -30.73 33.58 5.78
CA PRO A 92 -29.49 33.61 4.99
C PRO A 92 -28.23 33.23 5.79
N ASP A 93 -28.08 33.67 7.04
CA ASP A 93 -26.87 33.40 7.83
C ASP A 93 -26.72 31.93 8.20
N ALA A 94 -27.83 31.24 8.49
CA ALA A 94 -27.83 29.79 8.71
C ALA A 94 -27.40 29.03 7.45
N ARG A 95 -27.84 29.48 6.26
CA ARG A 95 -27.43 28.87 4.99
C ARG A 95 -25.99 29.18 4.63
N ARG A 96 -25.47 30.36 4.98
CA ARG A 96 -24.09 30.76 4.72
C ARG A 96 -23.09 29.77 5.30
N GLN A 97 -23.27 29.37 6.56
CA GLN A 97 -22.40 28.39 7.22
C GLN A 97 -22.40 27.04 6.51
N LEU A 98 -23.55 26.58 6.01
CA LEU A 98 -23.67 25.35 5.22
C LEU A 98 -23.01 25.47 3.84
N VAL A 99 -23.18 26.61 3.17
CA VAL A 99 -22.50 26.88 1.89
C VAL A 99 -20.98 26.93 2.08
N ASP A 100 -20.50 27.57 3.15
CA ASP A 100 -19.08 27.63 3.48
C ASP A 100 -18.52 26.26 3.85
N LEU A 101 -19.30 25.41 4.54
CA LEU A 101 -18.96 24.02 4.79
C LEU A 101 -18.83 23.23 3.47
N ALA A 102 -19.77 23.39 2.54
CA ALA A 102 -19.70 22.75 1.23
C ALA A 102 -18.46 23.21 0.45
N ARG A 103 -18.14 24.51 0.48
CA ARG A 103 -16.92 25.08 -0.12
C ARG A 103 -15.65 24.52 0.51
N LYS A 104 -15.60 24.41 1.84
CA LYS A 104 -14.44 23.87 2.58
C LYS A 104 -14.04 22.48 2.09
N PHE A 105 -15.02 21.64 1.76
CA PHE A 105 -14.83 20.26 1.31
C PHE A 105 -14.98 20.07 -0.21
N ASP A 106 -14.99 21.16 -0.99
CA ASP A 106 -15.07 21.17 -2.45
C ASP A 106 -16.24 20.34 -3.03
N VAL A 107 -17.40 20.41 -2.38
CA VAL A 107 -18.64 19.76 -2.83
C VAL A 107 -19.69 20.77 -3.28
N LEU A 108 -20.65 20.32 -4.08
CA LEU A 108 -21.74 21.17 -4.54
C LEU A 108 -22.79 21.36 -3.44
N PRO A 109 -23.11 22.61 -3.04
CA PRO A 109 -24.28 22.89 -2.22
C PRO A 109 -25.56 22.86 -3.09
N ILE A 110 -26.55 22.07 -2.68
CA ILE A 110 -27.84 21.90 -3.35
C ILE A 110 -28.96 22.30 -2.38
N ALA A 111 -29.85 23.21 -2.79
CA ALA A 111 -31.02 23.57 -2.00
C ALA A 111 -32.26 22.81 -2.52
N ILE A 112 -32.98 22.14 -1.62
CA ILE A 112 -34.33 21.63 -1.89
C ILE A 112 -35.31 22.42 -1.03
N VAL A 113 -36.12 23.24 -1.68
CA VAL A 113 -37.04 24.18 -1.05
C VAL A 113 -38.44 23.59 -1.07
N LEU A 114 -39.07 23.50 0.11
CA LEU A 114 -40.46 23.09 0.30
C LEU A 114 -41.29 24.34 0.65
N ASP A 115 -41.89 24.97 -0.37
CA ASP A 115 -42.80 26.13 -0.23
C ASP A 115 -44.24 25.64 -0.09
N VAL A 116 -44.69 25.50 1.15
CA VAL A 116 -46.02 24.98 1.51
C VAL A 116 -46.89 26.11 2.08
N PRO A 117 -48.20 26.15 1.80
CA PRO A 117 -49.11 27.12 2.40
C PRO A 117 -49.08 27.14 3.94
N GLU A 118 -49.33 28.32 4.53
CA GLU A 118 -49.32 28.54 5.98
C GLU A 118 -50.29 27.63 6.73
N GLU A 119 -51.51 27.49 6.20
CA GLU A 119 -52.58 26.68 6.77
C GLU A 119 -52.14 25.22 6.96
N VAL A 120 -51.57 24.62 5.92
CA VAL A 120 -51.06 23.24 5.95
C VAL A 120 -49.91 23.08 6.94
N CYS A 121 -48.98 24.05 7.00
CA CYS A 121 -47.86 24.00 7.94
C CYS A 121 -48.34 24.12 9.40
N ALA A 122 -49.36 24.95 9.65
CA ALA A 122 -49.96 25.14 10.96
C ALA A 122 -50.72 23.89 11.43
N GLU A 123 -51.53 23.28 10.54
CA GLU A 123 -52.23 22.02 10.82
C GLU A 123 -51.25 20.89 11.17
N ARG A 124 -50.19 20.73 10.37
CA ARG A 124 -49.16 19.70 10.60
C ARG A 124 -48.42 19.90 11.92
N ASN A 125 -48.09 21.13 12.31
CA ASN A 125 -47.44 21.36 13.61
C ASN A 125 -48.40 21.16 14.78
N ALA A 126 -49.68 21.53 14.64
CA ALA A 126 -50.69 21.30 15.69
C ALA A 126 -50.91 19.80 15.98
N SER A 127 -50.71 18.94 14.97
CA SER A 127 -50.79 17.48 15.12
C SER A 127 -49.56 16.81 15.74
N ARG A 128 -48.47 17.56 15.98
CA ARG A 128 -47.20 17.05 16.51
C ARG A 128 -47.11 17.28 18.02
N SER A 129 -47.05 16.22 18.82
CA SER A 129 -47.04 16.29 20.29
C SER A 129 -45.86 17.11 20.86
N ASP A 130 -44.74 17.12 20.15
CA ASP A 130 -43.51 17.84 20.49
C ASP A 130 -43.51 19.32 20.04
N ARG A 131 -44.44 19.71 19.16
CA ARG A 131 -44.52 21.07 18.57
C ARG A 131 -45.91 21.69 18.52
N ALA A 132 -46.88 21.10 19.21
CA ALA A 132 -48.28 21.54 19.24
C ALA A 132 -48.44 22.99 19.71
N ASP A 133 -47.58 23.43 20.63
CA ASP A 133 -47.61 24.79 21.22
C ASP A 133 -46.89 25.86 20.37
N MET A 134 -46.37 25.51 19.18
CA MET A 134 -45.65 26.46 18.33
C MET A 134 -46.58 27.58 17.82
N PRO A 135 -46.33 28.87 18.13
CA PRO A 135 -47.22 29.95 17.71
C PRO A 135 -47.30 30.11 16.19
N ARG A 136 -48.51 30.24 15.61
CA ARG A 136 -48.73 30.49 14.17
C ARG A 136 -47.89 31.64 13.60
N ARG A 137 -47.64 32.70 14.41
CA ARG A 137 -46.76 33.82 14.04
C ARG A 137 -45.33 33.39 13.63
N VAL A 138 -44.80 32.32 14.21
CA VAL A 138 -43.46 31.78 13.89
C VAL A 138 -43.46 31.12 12.51
N ILE A 139 -44.51 30.34 12.21
CA ILE A 139 -44.70 29.70 10.89
C ILE A 139 -44.83 30.78 9.81
N LYS A 140 -45.67 31.80 10.06
CA LYS A 140 -45.83 32.95 9.16
C LYS A 140 -44.52 33.70 8.92
N ARG A 141 -43.71 33.90 9.97
CA ARG A 141 -42.37 34.49 9.86
C ARG A 141 -41.46 33.63 8.96
N HIS A 142 -41.40 32.32 9.19
CA HIS A 142 -40.56 31.42 8.39
C HIS A 142 -40.96 31.41 6.91
N ILE A 143 -42.26 31.41 6.60
CA ILE A 143 -42.75 31.49 5.21
C ILE A 143 -42.39 32.84 4.58
N GLY A 144 -42.52 33.94 5.33
CA GLY A 144 -42.10 35.27 4.88
C GLY A 144 -40.60 35.37 4.60
N GLU A 145 -39.76 34.79 5.46
CA GLU A 145 -38.30 34.70 5.29
C GLU A 145 -37.91 33.83 4.08
N LEU A 146 -38.58 32.68 3.93
CA LEU A 146 -38.42 31.79 2.79
C LEU A 146 -38.69 32.51 1.47
N ARG A 147 -39.89 33.09 1.32
CA ARG A 147 -40.32 33.71 0.06
C ARG A 147 -39.49 34.93 -0.33
N ARG A 148 -38.98 35.68 0.66
CA ARG A 148 -38.05 36.81 0.42
C ARG A 148 -36.69 36.35 -0.09
N SER A 149 -36.18 35.22 0.39
CA SER A 149 -34.83 34.74 0.08
C SER A 149 -34.75 33.77 -1.10
N LEU A 150 -35.88 33.20 -1.55
CA LEU A 150 -35.94 32.27 -2.69
C LEU A 150 -35.17 32.72 -3.94
N ARG A 151 -35.28 34.00 -4.31
CA ARG A 151 -34.62 34.57 -5.51
C ARG A 151 -33.11 34.80 -5.33
N GLN A 152 -32.60 34.65 -4.11
CA GLN A 152 -31.21 34.94 -3.77
C GLN A 152 -30.37 33.68 -3.54
N LEU A 153 -30.99 32.48 -3.46
CA LEU A 153 -30.29 31.22 -3.16
C LEU A 153 -29.11 30.94 -4.11
N GLU A 154 -29.26 31.20 -5.42
CA GLU A 154 -28.14 31.04 -6.37
C GLU A 154 -26.99 32.03 -6.10
N ARG A 155 -27.32 33.27 -5.70
CA ARG A 155 -26.33 34.31 -5.34
C ARG A 155 -25.65 34.01 -4.01
N GLU A 156 -26.32 33.28 -3.11
CA GLU A 156 -25.74 32.82 -1.85
C GLU A 156 -24.68 31.72 -2.07
N GLY A 157 -24.72 31.03 -3.23
CA GLY A 157 -23.73 30.05 -3.63
C GLY A 157 -24.27 28.65 -3.88
N PHE A 158 -25.58 28.43 -3.77
CA PHE A 158 -26.21 27.16 -4.16
C PHE A 158 -26.07 26.94 -5.66
N ARG A 159 -25.60 25.74 -6.05
CA ARG A 159 -25.34 25.38 -7.45
C ARG A 159 -26.55 24.76 -8.15
N LYS A 160 -27.41 24.10 -7.38
CA LYS A 160 -28.72 23.61 -7.82
C LYS A 160 -29.76 24.05 -6.80
N VAL A 161 -30.88 24.60 -7.27
CA VAL A 161 -32.00 25.03 -6.43
C VAL A 161 -33.27 24.38 -6.97
N HIS A 162 -33.83 23.47 -6.18
CA HIS A 162 -35.07 22.76 -6.49
C HIS A 162 -36.19 23.34 -5.65
N VAL A 163 -37.17 24.00 -6.28
CA VAL A 163 -38.31 24.61 -5.56
C VAL A 163 -39.57 23.80 -5.80
N LEU A 164 -40.07 23.13 -4.77
CA LEU A 164 -41.33 22.37 -4.76
C LEU A 164 -42.43 23.23 -4.13
N ARG A 165 -43.54 23.43 -4.85
CA ARG A 165 -44.65 24.30 -4.45
C ARG A 165 -45.88 23.47 -4.11
N GLY A 166 -46.30 23.55 -2.85
CA GLY A 166 -47.49 22.83 -2.35
C GLY A 166 -47.26 21.33 -2.14
N VAL A 167 -48.26 20.69 -1.54
CA VAL A 167 -48.15 19.29 -1.07
C VAL A 167 -48.10 18.30 -2.24
N ALA A 168 -48.92 18.49 -3.27
CA ALA A 168 -48.97 17.58 -4.42
C ALA A 168 -47.63 17.48 -5.17
N GLU A 169 -46.92 18.59 -5.35
CA GLU A 169 -45.61 18.57 -6.01
C GLU A 169 -44.54 17.90 -5.14
N ILE A 170 -44.59 18.10 -3.81
CA ILE A 170 -43.69 17.44 -2.86
C ILE A 170 -43.93 15.92 -2.84
N ASP A 171 -45.20 15.50 -2.84
CA ASP A 171 -45.56 14.09 -2.77
C ASP A 171 -45.29 13.33 -4.07
N ALA A 172 -45.35 14.03 -5.21
CA ALA A 172 -45.03 13.49 -6.53
C ALA A 172 -43.55 13.62 -6.91
N ALA A 173 -42.74 14.34 -6.13
CA ALA A 173 -41.32 14.51 -6.40
C ALA A 173 -40.53 13.22 -6.14
N THR A 174 -39.50 12.99 -6.95
CA THR A 174 -38.52 11.92 -6.75
C THR A 174 -37.12 12.51 -6.75
N VAL A 175 -36.18 11.87 -6.06
CA VAL A 175 -34.76 12.27 -6.09
C VAL A 175 -33.99 11.28 -6.92
N ARG A 176 -33.33 11.76 -7.98
CA ARG A 176 -32.42 10.97 -8.81
C ARG A 176 -30.99 11.30 -8.45
N THR A 177 -30.22 10.27 -8.11
CA THR A 177 -28.78 10.44 -7.89
C THR A 177 -28.07 10.62 -9.23
N GLU A 178 -27.32 11.71 -9.37
CA GLU A 178 -26.45 11.97 -10.52
C GLU A 178 -24.99 11.77 -10.13
N LYS A 179 -24.21 11.11 -10.98
CA LYS A 179 -22.76 11.09 -10.83
C LYS A 179 -22.18 12.46 -11.19
N ARG A 180 -21.04 12.79 -10.59
CA ARG A 180 -20.24 13.95 -10.99
C ARG A 180 -19.60 13.70 -12.36
N PHE A 181 -19.35 14.75 -13.13
CA PHE A 181 -18.74 14.62 -14.47
C PHE A 181 -17.32 14.03 -14.45
N ASN A 182 -16.60 14.21 -13.35
CA ASN A 182 -15.28 13.62 -13.13
C ASN A 182 -15.33 12.19 -12.56
N ASP A 183 -16.51 11.67 -12.20
CA ASP A 183 -16.65 10.29 -11.71
C ASP A 183 -16.97 9.35 -12.88
N LEU A 184 -15.91 8.80 -13.45
CA LEU A 184 -15.94 7.78 -14.48
C LEU A 184 -15.48 6.41 -13.94
N THR A 185 -15.68 6.16 -12.64
CA THR A 185 -15.24 4.93 -11.95
C THR A 185 -15.78 3.63 -12.55
N HIS A 186 -16.82 3.72 -13.36
CA HIS A 186 -17.42 2.61 -14.10
C HIS A 186 -16.65 2.22 -15.36
N LEU A 187 -15.75 3.08 -15.85
CA LEU A 187 -14.84 2.78 -16.94
C LEU A 187 -13.57 2.16 -16.33
N THR A 188 -13.34 0.88 -16.58
CA THR A 188 -12.21 0.12 -16.00
C THR A 188 -11.03 -0.05 -16.96
N GLY A 189 -11.11 0.53 -18.15
CA GLY A 189 -10.08 0.41 -19.18
C GLY A 189 -10.24 -0.85 -20.03
N PRO A 190 -9.19 -1.27 -20.74
CA PRO A 190 -7.81 -0.73 -20.70
C PRO A 190 -7.68 0.71 -21.24
N PHE A 191 -6.72 1.48 -20.71
CA PHE A 191 -6.47 2.88 -21.11
C PHE A 191 -5.04 3.07 -21.65
N ASP A 192 -4.88 4.01 -22.58
CA ASP A 192 -3.57 4.54 -23.00
C ASP A 192 -3.54 6.04 -22.72
N ILE A 193 -2.83 6.43 -21.67
CA ILE A 193 -2.82 7.81 -21.17
C ILE A 193 -1.65 8.54 -21.82
N VAL A 194 -1.91 9.60 -22.58
CA VAL A 194 -0.92 10.31 -23.41
C VAL A 194 -0.55 11.64 -22.75
N GLY A 195 0.75 11.92 -22.64
CA GLY A 195 1.32 13.16 -22.10
C GLY A 195 1.05 14.42 -22.91
N ASP A 196 1.73 15.51 -22.55
CA ASP A 196 1.56 16.83 -23.18
C ASP A 196 2.07 16.82 -24.63
N ILE A 197 1.20 17.19 -25.59
CA ILE A 197 1.47 17.08 -27.03
C ILE A 197 2.00 18.40 -27.61
N HIS A 198 1.50 19.54 -27.16
CA HIS A 198 1.91 20.87 -27.59
C HIS A 198 2.01 21.04 -29.12
N GLY A 199 0.99 20.63 -29.87
CA GLY A 199 0.97 20.77 -31.33
C GLY A 199 1.93 19.85 -32.11
N CYS A 200 2.59 18.88 -31.46
CA CYS A 200 3.44 17.87 -32.09
C CYS A 200 2.61 16.76 -32.75
N GLY A 201 1.97 17.08 -33.88
CA GLY A 201 1.04 16.18 -34.58
C GLY A 201 1.69 14.91 -35.15
N SER A 202 2.90 14.98 -35.70
CA SER A 202 3.56 13.80 -36.27
C SER A 202 4.03 12.82 -35.19
N GLU A 203 4.51 13.31 -34.06
CA GLU A 203 4.82 12.50 -32.88
C GLU A 203 3.56 11.83 -32.32
N LEU A 204 2.42 12.54 -32.27
CA LEU A 204 1.14 11.96 -31.85
C LEU A 204 0.72 10.77 -32.73
N GLU A 205 0.75 10.92 -34.06
CA GLU A 205 0.40 9.83 -34.99
C GLU A 205 1.38 8.65 -34.86
N SER A 206 2.67 8.94 -34.70
CA SER A 206 3.71 7.91 -34.48
C SER A 206 3.48 7.13 -33.19
N LEU A 207 3.14 7.83 -32.10
CA LEU A 207 2.84 7.20 -30.81
C LEU A 207 1.55 6.38 -30.86
N LEU A 208 0.48 6.91 -31.46
CA LEU A 208 -0.78 6.18 -31.65
C LEU A 208 -0.57 4.92 -32.48
N GLY A 209 0.22 4.99 -33.55
CA GLY A 209 0.61 3.83 -34.36
C GLY A 209 1.39 2.79 -33.55
N LYS A 210 2.37 3.22 -32.74
CA LYS A 210 3.14 2.35 -31.84
C LYS A 210 2.27 1.70 -30.75
N LEU A 211 1.26 2.43 -30.27
CA LEU A 211 0.28 1.91 -29.31
C LEU A 211 -0.71 0.93 -29.95
N GLY A 212 -0.88 0.95 -31.28
CA GLY A 212 -1.74 0.04 -32.04
C GLY A 212 -3.06 0.65 -32.52
N TYR A 213 -3.23 1.97 -32.46
CA TYR A 213 -4.41 2.66 -32.97
C TYR A 213 -4.38 2.73 -34.50
N VAL A 214 -5.53 2.51 -35.13
CA VAL A 214 -5.76 2.72 -36.56
C VAL A 214 -6.90 3.71 -36.70
N ASP A 215 -6.63 4.85 -37.35
CA ASP A 215 -7.58 5.96 -37.51
C ASP A 215 -8.24 6.43 -36.20
N GLY A 216 -7.50 6.38 -35.09
CA GLY A 216 -7.98 6.80 -33.77
C GLY A 216 -8.82 5.74 -33.03
N VAL A 217 -8.85 4.49 -33.51
CA VAL A 217 -9.54 3.37 -32.86
C VAL A 217 -8.53 2.27 -32.52
N HIS A 218 -8.57 1.76 -31.29
CA HIS A 218 -7.74 0.61 -30.90
C HIS A 218 -8.50 -0.71 -31.17
N PRO A 219 -7.95 -1.65 -31.96
CA PRO A 219 -8.63 -2.90 -32.31
C PRO A 219 -9.02 -3.78 -31.11
N GLN A 220 -8.27 -3.69 -30.01
CA GLN A 220 -8.54 -4.41 -28.75
C GLN A 220 -9.44 -3.63 -27.78
N GLY A 221 -10.02 -2.50 -28.20
CA GLY A 221 -10.95 -1.70 -27.37
C GLY A 221 -10.29 -0.86 -26.27
N ARG A 222 -8.99 -0.53 -26.39
CA ARG A 222 -8.32 0.43 -25.49
C ARG A 222 -8.85 1.84 -25.74
N THR A 223 -8.95 2.64 -24.68
CA THR A 223 -9.41 4.03 -24.73
C THR A 223 -8.24 4.98 -24.48
N ALA A 224 -7.99 5.92 -25.39
CA ALA A 224 -6.96 6.92 -25.19
C ALA A 224 -7.38 7.97 -24.14
N VAL A 225 -6.48 8.46 -23.31
CA VAL A 225 -6.75 9.52 -22.34
C VAL A 225 -5.69 10.60 -22.43
N PHE A 226 -6.05 11.79 -22.91
CA PHE A 226 -5.11 12.90 -23.07
C PHE A 226 -5.04 13.75 -21.79
N VAL A 227 -3.84 14.00 -21.28
CA VAL A 227 -3.63 14.75 -20.01
C VAL A 227 -3.69 16.28 -20.18
N GLY A 228 -3.94 16.79 -21.38
CA GLY A 228 -4.05 18.23 -21.67
C GLY A 228 -2.88 18.75 -22.50
N ASP A 229 -2.78 20.07 -22.62
CA ASP A 229 -1.74 20.77 -23.36
C ASP A 229 -1.55 20.19 -24.78
N LEU A 230 -2.66 20.17 -25.51
CA LEU A 230 -2.77 19.79 -26.92
C LEU A 230 -2.23 20.87 -27.85
N VAL A 231 -2.35 22.14 -27.45
CA VAL A 231 -2.03 23.32 -28.25
C VAL A 231 -0.77 24.05 -27.77
N ASP A 232 -0.40 25.09 -28.51
CA ASP A 232 0.73 25.99 -28.29
C ASP A 232 2.10 25.36 -28.56
N ARG A 233 3.06 26.21 -28.97
CA ARG A 233 4.48 25.91 -29.25
C ARG A 233 4.74 25.10 -30.52
N GLY A 234 4.19 23.91 -30.66
CA GLY A 234 4.50 23.01 -31.78
C GLY A 234 3.88 23.43 -33.12
N PRO A 235 4.23 22.71 -34.19
CA PRO A 235 3.96 23.13 -35.56
C PRO A 235 2.50 22.95 -36.02
N ASP A 236 1.71 22.09 -35.37
CA ASP A 236 0.40 21.66 -35.86
C ASP A 236 -0.66 21.51 -34.75
N SER A 237 -0.98 22.62 -34.06
CA SER A 237 -2.10 22.64 -33.10
C SER A 237 -3.45 22.28 -33.74
N PRO A 238 -3.82 22.75 -34.95
CA PRO A 238 -5.08 22.38 -35.60
C PRO A 238 -5.20 20.88 -35.89
N GLY A 239 -4.13 20.22 -36.37
CA GLY A 239 -4.13 18.78 -36.64
C GLY A 239 -4.33 17.94 -35.37
N VAL A 240 -3.61 18.28 -34.29
CA VAL A 240 -3.78 17.65 -32.97
C VAL A 240 -5.21 17.80 -32.47
N LEU A 241 -5.78 19.01 -32.53
CA LEU A 241 -7.16 19.27 -32.12
C LEU A 241 -8.16 18.42 -32.93
N ARG A 242 -8.03 18.37 -34.27
CA ARG A 242 -8.92 17.54 -35.11
C ARG A 242 -8.85 16.07 -34.71
N ARG A 243 -7.64 15.52 -34.51
CA ARG A 243 -7.45 14.12 -34.12
C ARG A 243 -8.10 13.82 -32.77
N VAL A 244 -7.74 14.58 -31.74
CA VAL A 244 -8.23 14.34 -30.37
C VAL A 244 -9.73 14.56 -30.28
N MET A 245 -10.27 15.63 -30.87
CA MET A 245 -11.71 15.90 -30.88
C MET A 245 -12.49 14.78 -31.60
N SER A 246 -11.97 14.26 -32.71
CA SER A 246 -12.58 13.13 -33.42
C SER A 246 -12.63 11.86 -32.57
N MET A 247 -11.53 11.52 -31.87
CA MET A 247 -11.47 10.37 -30.98
C MET A 247 -12.44 10.52 -29.78
N VAL A 248 -12.51 11.71 -29.18
CA VAL A 248 -13.43 11.98 -28.06
C VAL A 248 -14.89 11.90 -28.52
N LYS A 249 -15.22 12.50 -29.67
CA LYS A 249 -16.57 12.49 -30.24
C LYS A 249 -17.06 11.10 -30.62
N SER A 250 -16.15 10.22 -31.04
CA SER A 250 -16.44 8.81 -31.35
C SER A 250 -16.44 7.89 -30.13
N GLY A 251 -16.12 8.40 -28.94
CA GLY A 251 -16.08 7.62 -27.69
C GLY A 251 -14.81 6.76 -27.51
N ASN A 252 -13.80 6.95 -28.36
CA ASN A 252 -12.52 6.23 -28.30
C ASN A 252 -11.46 6.95 -27.45
N ALA A 253 -11.75 8.16 -26.99
CA ALA A 253 -10.85 8.90 -26.10
C ALA A 253 -11.56 9.73 -25.03
N LEU A 254 -10.82 10.03 -23.97
CA LEU A 254 -11.12 11.03 -22.96
C LEU A 254 -10.03 12.11 -23.01
N CYS A 255 -10.36 13.34 -22.59
CA CYS A 255 -9.40 14.44 -22.53
C CYS A 255 -9.69 15.33 -21.32
N VAL A 256 -8.65 15.72 -20.59
CA VAL A 256 -8.71 16.77 -19.56
C VAL A 256 -8.06 18.04 -20.12
N PRO A 257 -8.44 19.24 -19.66
CA PRO A 257 -7.84 20.47 -20.15
C PRO A 257 -6.48 20.68 -19.48
N GLY A 258 -5.51 21.17 -20.23
CA GLY A 258 -4.28 21.75 -19.72
C GLY A 258 -4.36 23.26 -19.56
N ASN A 259 -3.31 23.88 -19.04
CA ASN A 259 -3.28 25.33 -18.87
C ASN A 259 -3.26 26.07 -20.21
N HIS A 260 -2.75 25.44 -21.27
CA HIS A 260 -2.74 25.99 -22.62
C HIS A 260 -4.15 26.02 -23.23
N GLU A 261 -4.95 24.94 -23.14
CA GLU A 261 -6.36 24.97 -23.58
C GLU A 261 -7.16 25.99 -22.78
N ASN A 262 -6.93 26.10 -21.47
CA ASN A 262 -7.65 27.09 -20.65
C ASN A 262 -7.27 28.54 -21.03
N LYS A 263 -6.03 28.79 -21.50
CA LYS A 263 -5.60 30.10 -21.98
C LYS A 263 -6.19 30.39 -23.36
N TYR A 264 -6.14 29.45 -24.29
CA TYR A 264 -6.72 29.59 -25.63
C TYR A 264 -8.25 29.71 -25.58
N GLY A 265 -8.94 28.93 -24.75
CA GLY A 265 -10.39 29.07 -24.54
C GLY A 265 -10.81 30.43 -23.96
N ARG A 266 -9.96 31.09 -23.16
CA ARG A 266 -10.19 32.49 -22.74
C ARG A 266 -10.03 33.47 -23.90
N HIS A 267 -9.05 33.26 -24.77
CA HIS A 267 -8.86 34.04 -25.99
C HIS A 267 -10.10 33.95 -26.91
N LEU A 268 -10.59 32.73 -27.18
CA LEU A 268 -11.80 32.48 -27.99
C LEU A 268 -13.08 33.11 -27.41
N LYS A 269 -13.09 33.42 -26.12
CA LYS A 269 -14.18 34.17 -25.45
C LYS A 269 -14.00 35.69 -25.48
N GLY A 270 -13.00 36.19 -26.21
CA GLY A 270 -12.67 37.62 -26.31
C GLY A 270 -12.05 38.20 -25.04
N ARG A 271 -11.52 37.38 -24.13
CA ARG A 271 -10.82 37.88 -22.94
C ARG A 271 -9.40 38.28 -23.29
N LYS A 272 -8.91 39.37 -22.67
CA LYS A 272 -7.50 39.77 -22.79
C LYS A 272 -6.60 38.71 -22.15
N VAL A 273 -5.69 38.15 -22.93
CA VAL A 273 -4.66 37.19 -22.49
C VAL A 273 -3.29 37.62 -23.04
N GLN A 274 -2.21 37.27 -22.35
CA GLN A 274 -0.86 37.53 -22.84
C GLN A 274 -0.45 36.47 -23.87
N HIS A 275 0.12 36.87 -24.99
CA HIS A 275 0.61 35.97 -26.04
C HIS A 275 2.04 35.51 -25.67
N THR A 276 2.11 34.59 -24.72
CA THR A 276 3.37 34.01 -24.18
C THR A 276 3.28 32.50 -24.18
N HIS A 277 4.43 31.82 -24.14
CA HIS A 277 4.53 30.35 -24.05
C HIS A 277 3.88 29.59 -25.23
N GLY A 278 3.95 30.13 -26.45
CA GLY A 278 3.45 29.40 -27.64
C GLY A 278 2.03 29.73 -28.11
N LEU A 279 1.31 30.64 -27.43
CA LEU A 279 -0.07 30.99 -27.79
C LEU A 279 -0.17 31.76 -29.13
N ALA A 280 0.88 32.51 -29.50
CA ALA A 280 0.85 33.30 -30.73
C ALA A 280 0.80 32.39 -31.97
N GLU A 281 1.55 31.30 -31.90
CA GLU A 281 1.67 30.23 -32.90
C GLU A 281 0.30 29.55 -33.11
N THR A 282 -0.40 29.18 -32.03
CA THR A 282 -1.76 28.62 -32.12
C THR A 282 -2.73 29.60 -32.76
N ILE A 283 -2.68 30.89 -32.39
CA ILE A 283 -3.58 31.91 -32.95
C ILE A 283 -3.33 32.07 -34.46
N GLU A 284 -2.07 32.10 -34.87
CA GLU A 284 -1.68 32.20 -36.29
C GLU A 284 -2.12 30.95 -37.07
N GLN A 285 -1.83 29.75 -36.56
CA GLN A 285 -2.23 28.48 -37.16
C GLN A 285 -3.76 28.40 -37.33
N MET A 286 -4.52 28.86 -36.33
CA MET A 286 -5.99 28.81 -36.33
C MET A 286 -6.64 29.91 -37.18
N ALA A 287 -5.91 30.95 -37.60
CA ALA A 287 -6.44 32.03 -38.44
C ALA A 287 -6.81 31.55 -39.86
N GLY A 288 -6.21 30.45 -40.32
CA GLY A 288 -6.51 29.82 -41.61
C GLY A 288 -7.67 28.81 -41.59
N GLU A 289 -8.26 28.55 -40.42
CA GLU A 289 -9.28 27.52 -40.23
C GLU A 289 -10.71 28.05 -40.41
N SER A 290 -11.65 27.15 -40.72
CA SER A 290 -13.09 27.49 -40.84
C SER A 290 -13.70 27.95 -39.52
N GLU A 291 -14.67 28.87 -39.58
CA GLU A 291 -15.42 29.32 -38.39
C GLU A 291 -16.14 28.18 -37.68
N GLU A 292 -16.60 27.17 -38.44
CA GLU A 292 -17.22 25.96 -37.91
C GLU A 292 -16.26 25.18 -37.02
N PHE A 293 -15.02 24.97 -37.48
CA PHE A 293 -14.00 24.26 -36.71
C PHE A 293 -13.61 25.04 -35.45
N VAL A 294 -13.40 26.36 -35.55
CA VAL A 294 -13.10 27.22 -34.39
C VAL A 294 -14.23 27.16 -33.36
N THR A 295 -15.48 27.11 -33.81
CA THR A 295 -16.65 26.95 -32.93
C THR A 295 -16.66 25.58 -32.26
N GLU A 296 -16.34 24.51 -32.99
CA GLU A 296 -16.22 23.16 -32.43
C GLU A 296 -15.11 23.08 -31.37
N VAL A 297 -13.94 23.68 -31.63
CA VAL A 297 -12.82 23.76 -30.68
C VAL A 297 -13.23 24.51 -29.41
N ARG A 298 -13.94 25.64 -29.56
CA ARG A 298 -14.45 26.40 -28.41
C ARG A 298 -15.39 25.55 -27.55
N GLN A 299 -16.31 24.82 -28.18
CA GLN A 299 -17.26 23.95 -27.47
C GLN A 299 -16.54 22.78 -26.78
N PHE A 300 -15.55 22.19 -27.45
CA PHE A 300 -14.71 21.13 -26.91
C PHE A 300 -14.00 21.60 -25.63
N ILE A 301 -13.23 22.68 -25.70
CA ILE A 301 -12.48 23.23 -24.55
C ILE A 301 -13.41 23.59 -23.39
N ASP A 302 -14.58 24.18 -23.68
CA ASP A 302 -15.57 24.54 -22.66
C ASP A 302 -16.20 23.32 -21.98
N GLY A 303 -16.26 22.18 -22.66
CA GLY A 303 -16.78 20.91 -22.16
C GLY A 303 -15.79 20.09 -21.32
N LEU A 304 -14.49 20.39 -21.38
CA LEU A 304 -13.46 19.59 -20.71
C LEU A 304 -13.57 19.63 -19.18
N VAL A 305 -13.49 18.45 -18.57
CA VAL A 305 -13.56 18.22 -17.12
C VAL A 305 -12.16 18.24 -16.52
N SER A 306 -11.98 18.89 -15.37
CA SER A 306 -10.65 19.15 -14.78
C SER A 306 -9.81 17.91 -14.47
N HIS A 307 -10.46 16.77 -14.20
CA HIS A 307 -9.83 15.48 -13.96
C HIS A 307 -10.87 14.37 -14.12
N TYR A 308 -10.42 13.14 -14.31
CA TYR A 308 -11.27 11.95 -14.26
C TYR A 308 -10.80 10.99 -13.17
N VAL A 309 -11.75 10.37 -12.49
CA VAL A 309 -11.55 9.23 -11.59
C VAL A 309 -12.06 8.00 -12.33
N LEU A 310 -11.17 7.06 -12.60
CA LEU A 310 -11.35 5.88 -13.46
C LEU A 310 -11.07 4.59 -12.67
N ASP A 311 -11.37 3.45 -13.28
CA ASP A 311 -11.02 2.11 -12.80
C ASP A 311 -11.42 1.84 -11.35
N GLY A 312 -12.70 2.02 -11.04
CA GLY A 312 -13.22 1.81 -9.69
C GLY A 312 -12.66 2.78 -8.64
N GLY A 313 -11.98 3.85 -9.05
CA GLY A 313 -11.29 4.79 -8.15
C GLY A 313 -9.79 4.56 -8.03
N LYS A 314 -9.22 3.61 -8.78
CA LYS A 314 -7.79 3.28 -8.75
C LYS A 314 -6.93 4.18 -9.63
N LEU A 315 -7.53 4.93 -10.56
CA LEU A 315 -6.80 5.79 -11.49
C LEU A 315 -7.39 7.20 -11.48
N VAL A 316 -6.54 8.22 -11.37
CA VAL A 316 -6.89 9.63 -11.52
C VAL A 316 -6.03 10.24 -12.61
N VAL A 317 -6.68 10.87 -13.59
CA VAL A 317 -6.00 11.59 -14.67
C VAL A 317 -6.33 13.07 -14.58
N CYS A 318 -5.29 13.90 -14.56
CA CYS A 318 -5.38 15.36 -14.44
C CYS A 318 -4.15 16.00 -15.10
N HIS A 319 -4.18 17.29 -15.42
CA HIS A 319 -3.06 17.92 -16.12
C HIS A 319 -1.84 18.21 -15.23
N ALA A 320 -2.00 18.96 -14.14
CA ALA A 320 -0.88 19.43 -13.30
C ALA A 320 -0.69 18.66 -11.98
N GLY A 321 -1.31 17.48 -11.86
CA GLY A 321 -1.33 16.71 -10.62
C GLY A 321 -2.52 17.05 -9.70
N LEU A 322 -2.85 16.13 -8.79
CA LEU A 322 -3.99 16.31 -7.89
C LEU A 322 -3.85 15.47 -6.59
N PRO A 323 -3.80 16.10 -5.40
CA PRO A 323 -3.76 15.38 -4.13
C PRO A 323 -5.09 14.65 -3.84
N GLU A 324 -5.02 13.58 -3.04
CA GLU A 324 -6.14 12.64 -2.81
C GLU A 324 -7.41 13.34 -2.30
N HIS A 325 -7.28 14.35 -1.44
CA HIS A 325 -8.44 15.06 -0.89
C HIS A 325 -9.28 15.81 -1.96
N TYR A 326 -8.71 16.06 -3.15
CA TYR A 326 -9.40 16.64 -4.30
C TYR A 326 -9.96 15.62 -5.29
N HIS A 327 -9.67 14.32 -5.12
CA HIS A 327 -10.13 13.29 -6.05
C HIS A 327 -11.66 13.23 -6.09
N GLY A 328 -12.21 13.36 -7.30
CA GLY A 328 -13.66 13.41 -7.52
C GLY A 328 -14.34 14.66 -6.97
N ARG A 329 -13.61 15.67 -6.47
CA ARG A 329 -14.22 16.91 -5.94
C ARG A 329 -14.57 17.89 -7.06
N THR A 330 -15.48 18.83 -6.78
CA THR A 330 -15.97 19.79 -7.79
C THR A 330 -16.02 21.20 -7.22
N SER A 331 -14.94 21.97 -7.45
CA SER A 331 -14.89 23.39 -7.13
C SER A 331 -13.97 24.15 -8.10
N GLY A 332 -14.07 25.48 -8.10
CA GLY A 332 -13.14 26.31 -8.87
C GLY A 332 -11.70 26.17 -8.39
N ARG A 333 -11.50 25.91 -7.09
CA ARG A 333 -10.18 25.64 -6.49
C ARG A 333 -9.60 24.33 -7.00
N VAL A 334 -10.39 23.26 -7.02
CA VAL A 334 -9.98 21.95 -7.57
C VAL A 334 -9.61 22.08 -9.05
N ARG A 335 -10.45 22.77 -9.84
CA ARG A 335 -10.16 23.00 -11.27
C ARG A 335 -8.88 23.80 -11.46
N SER A 336 -8.64 24.82 -10.64
CA SER A 336 -7.41 25.61 -10.70
C SER A 336 -6.18 24.78 -10.36
N HIS A 337 -6.24 23.96 -9.31
CA HIS A 337 -5.13 23.11 -8.90
C HIS A 337 -4.80 22.06 -9.97
N ALA A 338 -5.81 21.39 -10.53
CA ALA A 338 -5.62 20.42 -11.60
C ALA A 338 -5.03 21.01 -12.90
N LEU A 339 -5.15 22.32 -13.11
CA LEU A 339 -4.64 23.02 -14.30
C LEU A 339 -3.26 23.64 -14.11
N TYR A 340 -2.93 24.08 -12.89
CA TYR A 340 -1.76 24.93 -12.65
C TYR A 340 -0.80 24.39 -11.58
N GLY A 341 -1.23 23.39 -10.81
CA GLY A 341 -0.54 22.94 -9.60
C GLY A 341 -0.59 23.99 -8.48
N GLU A 342 0.20 23.76 -7.44
CA GLU A 342 0.39 24.68 -6.32
C GLU A 342 1.80 25.26 -6.34
N THR A 343 1.91 26.58 -6.24
CA THR A 343 3.20 27.31 -6.27
C THR A 343 3.64 27.70 -4.86
N THR A 344 4.95 27.70 -4.59
CA THR A 344 5.52 28.18 -3.33
C THR A 344 5.41 29.69 -3.16
N GLY A 345 5.16 30.41 -4.26
CA GLY A 345 5.18 31.87 -4.33
C GLY A 345 6.54 32.44 -4.74
N GLU A 346 7.56 31.58 -4.85
CA GLU A 346 8.90 31.93 -5.33
C GLU A 346 8.99 31.73 -6.86
N THR A 347 9.96 32.40 -7.48
CA THR A 347 10.33 32.21 -8.89
C THR A 347 11.75 31.69 -8.96
N ASP A 348 12.01 30.71 -9.82
CA ASP A 348 13.35 30.18 -10.06
C ASP A 348 14.23 31.16 -10.85
N GLU A 349 15.49 30.76 -11.08
CA GLU A 349 16.48 31.55 -11.83
C GLU A 349 16.09 31.80 -13.30
N PHE A 350 15.12 31.04 -13.83
CA PHE A 350 14.57 31.18 -15.17
C PHE A 350 13.29 32.03 -15.20
N GLY A 351 12.87 32.60 -14.05
CA GLY A 351 11.67 33.41 -13.91
C GLY A 351 10.36 32.60 -13.91
N LEU A 352 10.43 31.28 -13.71
CA LEU A 352 9.27 30.39 -13.65
C LEU A 352 8.83 30.18 -12.19
N PRO A 353 7.53 30.05 -11.90
CA PRO A 353 7.06 29.77 -10.54
C PRO A 353 7.58 28.43 -10.02
N VAL A 354 8.16 28.44 -8.82
CA VAL A 354 8.54 27.22 -8.11
C VAL A 354 7.26 26.54 -7.58
N ARG A 355 7.14 25.24 -7.80
CA ARG A 355 5.96 24.44 -7.43
C ARG A 355 6.26 23.56 -6.22
N TYR A 356 5.24 23.32 -5.40
CA TYR A 356 5.34 22.34 -4.32
C TYR A 356 5.44 20.92 -4.92
N PRO A 357 6.41 20.09 -4.47
CA PRO A 357 6.60 18.73 -4.96
C PRO A 357 5.57 17.77 -4.33
N TRP A 358 4.28 18.02 -4.52
CA TRP A 358 3.18 17.29 -3.88
C TRP A 358 3.23 15.76 -4.10
N ALA A 359 3.85 15.31 -5.20
CA ALA A 359 4.06 13.90 -5.53
C ALA A 359 4.95 13.19 -4.48
N GLU A 360 5.90 13.89 -3.85
CA GLU A 360 6.73 13.35 -2.76
C GLU A 360 5.90 13.05 -1.50
N ASP A 361 4.86 13.85 -1.25
CA ASP A 361 3.99 13.72 -0.08
C ASP A 361 2.74 12.88 -0.35
N TYR A 362 2.49 12.50 -1.60
CA TYR A 362 1.28 11.79 -1.96
C TYR A 362 1.29 10.38 -1.33
N ARG A 363 0.19 10.04 -0.64
CA ARG A 363 -0.04 8.73 0.02
C ARG A 363 -1.41 8.15 -0.33
N GLY A 364 -2.01 8.66 -1.42
CA GLY A 364 -3.33 8.23 -1.83
C GLY A 364 -3.33 6.88 -2.53
N SER A 365 -4.46 6.20 -2.46
CA SER A 365 -4.61 4.85 -3.00
C SER A 365 -4.69 4.79 -4.53
N ALA A 366 -5.14 5.85 -5.18
CA ALA A 366 -5.25 5.92 -6.63
C ALA A 366 -3.90 6.26 -7.28
N ALA A 367 -3.61 5.67 -8.45
CA ALA A 367 -2.54 6.12 -9.32
C ALA A 367 -2.90 7.49 -9.92
N VAL A 368 -2.02 8.49 -9.79
CA VAL A 368 -2.25 9.83 -10.37
C VAL A 368 -1.34 10.04 -11.57
N VAL A 369 -1.93 10.16 -12.76
CA VAL A 369 -1.22 10.34 -14.03
C VAL A 369 -1.45 11.76 -14.53
N TYR A 370 -0.35 12.47 -14.82
CA TYR A 370 -0.39 13.89 -15.14
C TYR A 370 0.74 14.33 -16.09
N GLY A 371 0.74 15.60 -16.51
CA GLY A 371 1.75 16.24 -17.36
C GLY A 371 2.23 17.56 -16.75
N HIS A 372 2.17 18.66 -17.51
CA HIS A 372 2.38 20.05 -17.11
C HIS A 372 3.82 20.53 -16.87
N THR A 373 4.65 19.73 -16.21
CA THR A 373 6.05 20.09 -15.91
C THR A 373 6.99 19.08 -16.56
N PRO A 374 7.73 19.47 -17.61
CA PRO A 374 8.57 18.55 -18.36
C PRO A 374 9.62 17.88 -17.47
N VAL A 375 9.71 16.56 -17.55
CA VAL A 375 10.75 15.73 -16.93
C VAL A 375 11.55 14.99 -18.01
N PRO A 376 12.84 14.69 -17.81
CA PRO A 376 13.63 13.94 -18.79
C PRO A 376 13.07 12.55 -19.10
N GLU A 377 12.61 11.86 -18.04
CA GLU A 377 12.11 10.50 -18.09
C GLU A 377 10.89 10.39 -17.16
N ALA A 378 9.86 9.67 -17.62
CA ALA A 378 8.68 9.40 -16.83
C ALA A 378 8.99 8.29 -15.81
N THR A 379 8.93 8.61 -14.52
CA THR A 379 9.19 7.66 -13.43
C THR A 379 8.04 7.68 -12.42
N TRP A 380 7.78 6.53 -11.80
CA TRP A 380 6.78 6.42 -10.75
C TRP A 380 7.33 6.97 -9.43
N LEU A 381 6.64 7.94 -8.85
CA LEU A 381 6.93 8.48 -7.51
C LEU A 381 5.66 8.40 -6.66
N ASN A 382 5.69 7.62 -5.58
CA ASN A 382 4.57 7.46 -4.65
C ASN A 382 3.21 7.15 -5.30
N ASN A 383 3.17 6.37 -6.38
CA ASN A 383 1.95 6.07 -7.15
C ASN A 383 1.45 7.27 -7.98
N THR A 384 2.34 8.20 -8.30
CA THR A 384 2.10 9.30 -9.23
C THR A 384 3.13 9.23 -10.37
N ILE A 385 2.78 9.73 -11.55
CA ILE A 385 3.69 9.75 -12.70
C ILE A 385 3.39 10.93 -13.62
N CYS A 386 4.46 11.68 -13.96
CA CYS A 386 4.42 12.75 -14.97
C CYS A 386 4.77 12.16 -16.35
N LEU A 387 3.89 12.37 -17.33
CA LEU A 387 4.06 11.94 -18.72
C LEU A 387 4.51 13.07 -19.65
N ASP A 388 4.63 14.30 -19.15
CA ASP A 388 5.26 15.39 -19.91
C ASP A 388 6.77 15.15 -19.93
N THR A 389 7.24 14.52 -21.01
CA THR A 389 8.66 14.27 -21.26
C THR A 389 9.26 15.26 -22.26
N GLY A 390 8.64 16.44 -22.40
CA GLY A 390 9.17 17.55 -23.19
C GLY A 390 9.23 17.28 -24.69
N ALA A 391 8.24 16.61 -25.28
CA ALA A 391 8.20 16.30 -26.72
C ALA A 391 8.49 17.53 -27.61
N VAL A 392 7.82 18.66 -27.34
CA VAL A 392 8.00 19.90 -28.11
C VAL A 392 9.40 20.52 -27.99
N PHE A 393 10.11 20.18 -26.92
CA PHE A 393 11.47 20.66 -26.62
C PHE A 393 12.56 19.70 -27.10
N GLY A 394 12.22 18.69 -27.92
CA GLY A 394 13.16 17.69 -28.43
C GLY A 394 13.34 16.46 -27.54
N GLY A 395 12.48 16.28 -26.52
CA GLY A 395 12.44 15.10 -25.68
C GLY A 395 11.68 13.95 -26.33
N LYS A 396 10.67 13.42 -25.63
CA LYS A 396 9.83 12.31 -26.10
C LYS A 396 8.36 12.63 -25.91
N LEU A 397 7.48 12.07 -26.74
CA LEU A 397 6.06 11.98 -26.44
C LEU A 397 5.80 10.61 -25.80
N THR A 398 5.29 10.62 -24.57
CA THR A 398 5.17 9.41 -23.72
C THR A 398 3.70 9.11 -23.42
N ALA A 399 3.37 7.81 -23.42
CA ALA A 399 2.11 7.28 -22.96
C ALA A 399 2.30 6.19 -21.89
N LEU A 400 1.29 6.04 -21.03
CA LEU A 400 1.18 4.97 -20.05
C LEU A 400 0.03 4.03 -20.42
N ARG A 401 0.32 2.73 -20.55
CA ARG A 401 -0.67 1.68 -20.64
C ARG A 401 -1.19 1.32 -19.24
N TRP A 402 -2.50 1.36 -19.05
CA TRP A 402 -3.18 0.99 -17.82
C TRP A 402 -4.15 -0.18 -18.07
N PRO A 403 -4.16 -1.24 -17.22
CA PRO A 403 -3.53 -1.35 -15.89
C PRO A 403 -2.09 -1.89 -15.90
N GLU A 404 -1.47 -2.10 -17.07
CA GLU A 404 -0.16 -2.76 -17.20
C GLU A 404 0.99 -1.95 -16.59
N ARG A 405 0.81 -0.63 -16.40
CA ARG A 405 1.82 0.34 -15.96
C ARG A 405 3.07 0.37 -16.85
N GLU A 406 2.90 0.02 -18.12
CA GLU A 406 3.95 0.02 -19.16
C GLU A 406 4.05 1.40 -19.82
N LEU A 407 5.27 1.93 -19.95
CA LEU A 407 5.53 3.17 -20.67
C LEU A 407 5.82 2.89 -22.14
N VAL A 408 5.21 3.66 -23.03
CA VAL A 408 5.43 3.63 -24.48
C VAL A 408 5.73 5.05 -24.94
N ASP A 409 6.91 5.26 -25.53
CA ASP A 409 7.34 6.59 -26.00
C ASP A 409 7.80 6.58 -27.46
N VAL A 410 7.76 7.77 -28.08
CA VAL A 410 8.42 8.07 -29.35
C VAL A 410 9.31 9.31 -29.19
N PRO A 411 10.53 9.33 -29.75
CA PRO A 411 11.37 10.53 -29.72
C PRO A 411 10.76 11.65 -30.56
N ALA A 412 10.96 12.89 -30.14
CA ALA A 412 10.63 14.05 -30.95
C ALA A 412 11.46 14.06 -32.24
N GLU A 413 10.87 14.48 -33.36
CA GLU A 413 11.59 14.55 -34.64
C GLU A 413 12.71 15.60 -34.60
N LYS A 414 12.49 16.68 -33.86
CA LYS A 414 13.43 17.77 -33.61
C LYS A 414 12.95 18.63 -32.43
N VAL A 415 13.75 19.62 -32.06
CA VAL A 415 13.32 20.71 -31.17
C VAL A 415 12.37 21.61 -31.95
N TRP A 416 11.07 21.59 -31.61
CA TRP A 416 10.05 22.43 -32.24
C TRP A 416 9.96 23.82 -31.60
N TYR A 417 10.26 23.90 -30.30
CA TYR A 417 10.29 25.13 -29.53
C TYR A 417 11.45 25.08 -28.55
N GLU A 418 12.19 26.19 -28.41
CA GLU A 418 13.36 26.23 -27.52
C GLU A 418 12.95 26.24 -26.04
N PRO A 419 13.48 25.33 -25.20
CA PRO A 419 13.15 25.29 -23.78
C PRO A 419 13.77 26.47 -23.03
N VAL A 420 12.97 27.16 -22.22
CA VAL A 420 13.45 28.23 -21.33
C VAL A 420 14.36 27.66 -20.22
N LYS A 421 14.04 26.44 -19.76
CA LYS A 421 14.81 25.67 -18.79
C LYS A 421 15.30 24.39 -19.47
N PRO A 422 16.61 24.08 -19.48
CA PRO A 422 17.12 22.83 -20.05
C PRO A 422 16.39 21.61 -19.48
N LEU A 423 15.97 20.67 -20.34
CA LEU A 423 15.28 19.46 -19.91
C LEU A 423 16.14 18.62 -18.96
N ARG A 424 17.43 18.46 -19.28
CA ARG A 424 18.41 17.79 -18.40
C ARG A 424 19.20 18.83 -17.63
N SER A 425 19.00 18.91 -16.32
CA SER A 425 19.91 19.61 -15.42
C SER A 425 20.98 18.64 -14.92
N GLU A 426 22.26 19.03 -14.95
CA GLU A 426 23.38 18.27 -14.38
C GLU A 426 23.37 18.18 -12.84
N ALA A 427 22.35 18.72 -12.17
CA ALA A 427 22.22 18.71 -10.72
C ALA A 427 21.81 17.30 -10.21
N PRO A 428 22.65 16.63 -9.39
CA PRO A 428 22.29 15.35 -8.77
C PRO A 428 21.19 15.54 -7.72
N GLY A 429 20.22 14.62 -7.65
CA GLY A 429 19.41 14.39 -6.45
C GLY A 429 18.04 15.10 -6.35
N GLY A 430 17.53 15.71 -7.42
CA GLY A 430 16.19 16.31 -7.43
C GLY A 430 15.05 15.40 -7.92
N GLN A 431 15.36 14.19 -8.40
CA GLN A 431 14.39 13.31 -9.07
C GLN A 431 13.87 12.16 -8.20
N ASP A 432 14.58 11.79 -7.13
CA ASP A 432 14.29 10.56 -6.39
C ASP A 432 13.24 10.73 -5.27
N GLY A 433 12.84 11.97 -4.99
CA GLY A 433 11.96 12.32 -3.88
C GLY A 433 12.45 11.80 -2.52
N ARG A 434 11.64 11.95 -1.47
CA ARG A 434 11.83 11.20 -0.23
C ARG A 434 10.98 9.94 -0.31
N PRO A 435 11.57 8.75 -0.51
CA PRO A 435 10.77 7.54 -0.72
C PRO A 435 10.09 7.05 0.57
N LEU A 436 10.51 7.55 1.74
CA LEU A 436 9.94 7.24 3.06
C LEU A 436 9.85 8.51 3.92
N ASP A 437 8.75 8.66 4.65
CA ASP A 437 8.56 9.66 5.70
C ASP A 437 8.41 8.99 7.07
N LEU A 438 8.82 9.66 8.14
CA LEU A 438 8.62 9.20 9.52
C LEU A 438 7.14 8.90 9.82
N ALA A 439 6.24 9.72 9.29
CA ALA A 439 4.81 9.57 9.42
C ALA A 439 4.24 8.35 8.69
N ASP A 440 5.03 7.62 7.89
CA ASP A 440 4.60 6.36 7.29
C ASP A 440 4.61 5.22 8.33
N VAL A 441 5.51 5.27 9.32
CA VAL A 441 5.80 4.15 10.23
C VAL A 441 5.66 4.47 11.73
N TYR A 442 5.57 5.74 12.11
CA TYR A 442 5.47 6.17 13.51
C TYR A 442 4.04 6.04 14.09
N GLY A 443 3.91 5.84 15.40
CA GLY A 443 2.61 5.77 16.10
C GLY A 443 1.91 4.42 15.98
N ARG A 444 0.66 4.34 16.46
CA ARG A 444 -0.17 3.12 16.32
C ARG A 444 -0.55 2.90 14.86
N ARG A 445 -0.24 1.72 14.32
CA ARG A 445 -0.51 1.36 12.93
C ARG A 445 -1.38 0.12 12.80
N ILE A 446 -2.08 0.04 11.68
CA ILE A 446 -2.78 -1.17 11.26
C ILE A 446 -2.38 -1.41 9.81
N VAL A 447 -1.56 -2.42 9.58
CA VAL A 447 -1.20 -2.85 8.23
C VAL A 447 -2.33 -3.71 7.71
N THR A 448 -2.93 -3.29 6.59
CA THR A 448 -3.95 -4.08 5.90
C THR A 448 -3.25 -5.07 4.96
N THR A 449 -3.68 -6.32 4.97
CA THR A 449 -3.09 -7.38 4.15
C THR A 449 -4.16 -8.07 3.31
N ARG A 450 -3.77 -8.65 2.17
CA ARG A 450 -4.68 -9.38 1.27
C ARG A 450 -5.00 -10.82 1.74
N TYR A 451 -4.39 -11.27 2.84
CA TYR A 451 -4.55 -12.62 3.35
C TYR A 451 -5.74 -12.70 4.31
N GLU A 452 -6.79 -13.45 3.91
CA GLU A 452 -7.98 -13.70 4.72
C GLU A 452 -7.61 -14.26 6.11
N GLY A 453 -8.38 -13.89 7.15
CA GLY A 453 -8.09 -14.26 8.54
C GLY A 453 -7.02 -13.41 9.24
N SER A 454 -6.19 -12.68 8.48
CA SER A 454 -5.17 -11.75 8.98
C SER A 454 -5.17 -10.42 8.22
N THR A 455 -6.34 -10.01 7.72
CA THR A 455 -6.54 -8.80 6.88
C THR A 455 -6.08 -7.50 7.56
N ARG A 456 -5.94 -7.49 8.89
CA ARG A 456 -5.47 -6.34 9.66
C ARG A 456 -4.50 -6.80 10.73
N VAL A 457 -3.23 -6.41 10.61
CA VAL A 457 -2.21 -6.65 11.63
C VAL A 457 -1.94 -5.33 12.36
N SER A 458 -2.22 -5.29 13.67
CA SER A 458 -1.98 -4.11 14.49
C SER A 458 -0.53 -4.06 14.97
N VAL A 459 0.10 -2.90 14.83
CA VAL A 459 1.41 -2.59 15.41
C VAL A 459 1.20 -1.54 16.49
N ARG A 460 1.67 -1.83 17.70
CA ARG A 460 1.57 -0.87 18.81
C ARG A 460 2.65 0.19 18.69
N GLU A 461 2.41 1.36 19.29
CA GLU A 461 3.29 2.51 19.18
C GLU A 461 4.68 2.25 19.76
N GLU A 462 4.74 1.55 20.91
CA GLU A 462 6.00 1.18 21.56
C GLU A 462 6.87 0.26 20.67
N ASN A 463 6.23 -0.68 19.97
CA ASN A 463 6.91 -1.60 19.07
C ASN A 463 7.37 -0.90 17.78
N ALA A 464 6.54 0.00 17.25
CA ALA A 464 6.91 0.83 16.10
C ALA A 464 8.12 1.72 16.41
N ALA A 465 8.18 2.30 17.61
CA ALA A 465 9.32 3.11 18.04
C ALA A 465 10.62 2.28 18.16
N ALA A 466 10.54 1.05 18.68
CA ALA A 466 11.69 0.14 18.74
C ALA A 466 12.18 -0.26 17.34
N ALA A 467 11.27 -0.58 16.42
CA ALA A 467 11.61 -0.88 15.03
C ALA A 467 12.26 0.31 14.32
N LEU A 468 11.75 1.52 14.56
CA LEU A 468 12.30 2.75 14.00
C LEU A 468 13.74 2.98 14.45
N GLU A 469 14.08 2.71 15.71
CA GLU A 469 15.45 2.81 16.20
C GLU A 469 16.40 1.89 15.41
N VAL A 470 16.00 0.63 15.23
CA VAL A 470 16.81 -0.35 14.52
C VAL A 470 16.96 0.02 13.04
N MET A 471 15.84 0.35 12.38
CA MET A 471 15.83 0.65 10.95
C MET A 471 16.59 1.94 10.62
N SER A 472 16.44 2.99 11.43
CA SER A 472 17.06 4.30 11.15
C SER A 472 18.57 4.35 11.41
N ARG A 473 19.10 3.47 12.28
CA ARG A 473 20.50 3.53 12.71
C ARG A 473 21.38 2.41 12.17
N PHE A 474 20.82 1.22 11.97
CA PHE A 474 21.63 0.03 11.75
C PHE A 474 21.24 -0.77 10.51
N ALA A 475 20.08 -0.51 9.92
CA ALA A 475 19.68 -1.21 8.71
C ALA A 475 20.45 -0.71 7.48
N ILE A 476 20.45 -1.54 6.43
CA ILE A 476 20.90 -1.13 5.09
C ILE A 476 19.96 -0.07 4.50
N ASP A 477 20.31 0.44 3.31
CA ASP A 477 19.43 1.32 2.55
C ASP A 477 18.01 0.70 2.44
N PRO A 478 16.95 1.39 2.93
CA PRO A 478 15.59 0.87 2.88
C PRO A 478 15.11 0.48 1.49
N ARG A 479 15.63 1.12 0.42
CA ARG A 479 15.32 0.76 -0.97
C ARG A 479 15.74 -0.68 -1.31
N LEU A 480 16.77 -1.20 -0.65
CA LEU A 480 17.30 -2.55 -0.81
C LEU A 480 16.85 -3.52 0.30
N LEU A 481 15.89 -3.10 1.12
CA LEU A 481 15.30 -3.90 2.21
C LEU A 481 13.80 -4.12 1.99
N PRO A 482 13.39 -4.88 0.96
CA PRO A 482 11.98 -5.02 0.62
C PRO A 482 11.22 -6.07 1.45
N TYR A 483 11.91 -6.82 2.30
CA TYR A 483 11.35 -7.94 3.06
C TYR A 483 12.08 -8.13 4.38
N LEU A 484 11.38 -8.62 5.40
CA LEU A 484 12.00 -9.18 6.59
C LEU A 484 11.38 -10.55 6.90
N PRO A 485 12.22 -11.56 7.22
CA PRO A 485 11.73 -12.91 7.46
C PRO A 485 10.97 -13.02 8.78
N PRO A 486 9.93 -13.87 8.84
CA PRO A 486 9.20 -14.10 10.07
C PRO A 486 10.01 -14.94 11.06
N THR A 487 9.67 -14.76 12.32
CA THR A 487 9.96 -15.68 13.40
C THR A 487 9.32 -17.06 13.12
N MET A 488 9.88 -18.10 13.73
CA MET A 488 9.45 -19.48 13.46
C MET A 488 8.80 -20.12 14.68
N ALA A 489 7.70 -20.83 14.46
CA ALA A 489 7.00 -21.57 15.49
C ALA A 489 7.79 -22.81 15.93
N PRO A 490 7.93 -23.08 17.24
CA PRO A 490 8.44 -24.35 17.75
C PRO A 490 7.40 -25.46 17.60
N THR A 491 7.85 -26.71 17.52
CA THR A 491 6.96 -27.87 17.62
C THR A 491 6.26 -27.93 18.99
N PRO A 492 5.05 -28.50 19.09
CA PRO A 492 4.45 -28.79 20.39
C PRO A 492 5.40 -29.60 21.25
N THR A 493 5.29 -29.41 22.57
CA THR A 493 6.15 -30.12 23.53
C THR A 493 5.97 -31.63 23.40
N SER A 494 7.08 -32.36 23.31
CA SER A 494 7.03 -33.81 23.14
C SER A 494 6.67 -34.58 24.40
N HIS A 495 5.96 -35.69 24.20
CA HIS A 495 5.68 -36.69 25.23
C HIS A 495 6.70 -37.83 25.24
N ALA A 496 7.54 -37.96 24.21
CA ALA A 496 8.54 -39.00 24.09
C ALA A 496 9.60 -38.90 25.20
N GLU A 497 10.04 -40.04 25.74
CA GLU A 497 11.03 -40.09 26.82
C GLU A 497 12.37 -39.47 26.38
N GLY A 498 12.91 -38.56 27.19
CA GLY A 498 14.18 -37.90 26.91
C GLY A 498 14.14 -36.78 25.85
N TYR A 499 12.98 -36.49 25.27
CA TYR A 499 12.80 -35.42 24.28
C TYR A 499 11.92 -34.28 24.79
N LEU A 500 12.32 -33.06 24.43
CA LEU A 500 11.50 -31.85 24.55
C LEU A 500 10.78 -31.52 23.23
N GLU A 501 11.45 -31.81 22.11
CA GLU A 501 10.97 -31.65 20.75
C GLU A 501 11.17 -32.98 20.02
N HIS A 502 10.14 -33.45 19.33
CA HIS A 502 10.19 -34.66 18.52
C HIS A 502 9.34 -34.47 17.25
N PRO A 503 9.64 -35.16 16.13
CA PRO A 503 8.94 -34.96 14.86
C PRO A 503 7.45 -35.31 14.90
N GLU A 504 7.08 -36.31 15.70
CA GLU A 504 5.70 -36.81 15.80
C GLU A 504 4.71 -35.69 16.13
N GLU A 505 5.04 -34.79 17.05
CA GLU A 505 4.16 -33.69 17.42
C GLU A 505 3.98 -32.68 16.29
N ALA A 506 5.02 -32.43 15.48
CA ALA A 506 4.92 -31.55 14.32
C ALA A 506 4.04 -32.18 13.22
N PHE A 507 4.22 -33.46 12.94
CA PHE A 507 3.40 -34.18 11.96
C PHE A 507 1.94 -34.27 12.41
N ALA A 508 1.69 -34.59 13.68
CA ALA A 508 0.35 -34.62 14.24
C ALA A 508 -0.34 -33.25 14.20
N GLN A 509 0.41 -32.16 14.45
CA GLN A 509 -0.11 -30.79 14.32
C GLN A 509 -0.56 -30.50 12.88
N TYR A 510 0.25 -30.85 11.88
CA TYR A 510 -0.10 -30.66 10.47
C TYR A 510 -1.27 -31.55 10.02
N ALA A 511 -1.28 -32.81 10.42
CA ALA A 511 -2.40 -33.72 10.16
C ALA A 511 -3.71 -33.18 10.76
N GLY A 512 -3.68 -32.68 12.00
CA GLY A 512 -4.83 -32.05 12.65
C GLY A 512 -5.32 -30.76 11.96
N GLY A 513 -4.42 -30.07 11.26
CA GLY A 513 -4.73 -28.93 10.39
C GLY A 513 -5.19 -29.31 8.98
N GLY A 514 -5.32 -30.60 8.66
CA GLY A 514 -5.71 -31.09 7.32
C GLY A 514 -4.57 -31.11 6.30
N VAL A 515 -3.31 -30.95 6.73
CA VAL A 515 -2.14 -30.94 5.84
C VAL A 515 -1.58 -32.36 5.72
N GLN A 516 -1.92 -33.02 4.60
CA GLN A 516 -1.47 -34.39 4.32
C GLN A 516 0.02 -34.47 3.96
N ARG A 517 0.54 -33.54 3.14
CA ARG A 517 1.92 -33.61 2.64
C ARG A 517 2.76 -32.48 3.22
N VAL A 518 3.88 -32.85 3.82
CA VAL A 518 4.88 -31.92 4.35
C VAL A 518 6.25 -32.22 3.77
N VAL A 519 7.11 -31.20 3.74
CA VAL A 519 8.54 -31.33 3.47
C VAL A 519 9.31 -31.07 4.76
N CYS A 520 10.21 -31.99 5.09
CA CYS A 520 11.18 -31.86 6.16
C CYS A 520 12.48 -31.36 5.54
N GLU A 521 12.89 -30.14 5.87
CA GLU A 521 14.15 -29.56 5.41
C GLU A 521 15.15 -29.53 6.56
N GLU A 522 16.42 -29.83 6.28
CA GLU A 522 17.50 -29.67 7.26
C GLU A 522 17.51 -28.24 7.79
N LYS A 523 17.48 -28.11 9.12
CA LYS A 523 17.63 -26.82 9.76
C LYS A 523 19.11 -26.51 9.86
N HIS A 524 19.62 -25.78 8.87
CA HIS A 524 21.00 -25.29 8.85
C HIS A 524 21.28 -24.41 10.07
N MET A 525 22.42 -24.63 10.71
CA MET A 525 22.84 -23.85 11.87
C MET A 525 23.79 -22.73 11.46
N GLY A 526 23.22 -21.58 11.14
CA GLY A 526 23.96 -20.40 10.69
C GLY A 526 23.33 -19.10 11.16
N SER A 527 23.17 -18.17 10.24
CA SER A 527 22.33 -16.99 10.45
C SER A 527 21.50 -16.71 9.20
N ARG A 528 20.18 -16.54 9.40
CA ARG A 528 19.26 -16.21 8.32
C ARG A 528 19.69 -14.95 7.59
N ALA A 529 19.79 -15.08 6.28
CA ALA A 529 20.25 -14.05 5.36
C ALA A 529 19.24 -13.93 4.22
N VAL A 530 18.81 -12.70 3.96
CA VAL A 530 18.03 -12.38 2.77
C VAL A 530 18.97 -11.83 1.72
N VAL A 531 18.87 -12.37 0.50
CA VAL A 531 19.76 -12.05 -0.62
C VAL A 531 18.94 -11.43 -1.74
N LEU A 532 19.12 -10.13 -1.98
CA LEU A 532 18.62 -9.44 -3.15
C LEU A 532 19.76 -9.35 -4.16
N VAL A 533 19.57 -9.89 -5.37
CA VAL A 533 20.58 -9.82 -6.43
C VAL A 533 19.94 -9.27 -7.71
N CYS A 534 20.54 -8.24 -8.27
CA CYS A 534 20.17 -7.69 -9.59
C CYS A 534 21.13 -8.23 -10.65
N ARG A 535 20.65 -8.34 -11.89
CA ARG A 535 21.45 -8.75 -13.05
C ARG A 535 22.66 -7.84 -13.27
N ASP A 536 22.49 -6.55 -13.02
CA ASP A 536 23.56 -5.56 -13.13
C ASP A 536 23.19 -4.29 -12.32
N ALA A 537 24.09 -3.30 -12.35
CA ALA A 537 23.88 -2.02 -11.68
C ALA A 537 22.76 -1.18 -12.31
N GLU A 538 22.48 -1.36 -13.61
CA GLU A 538 21.40 -0.66 -14.31
C GLU A 538 20.03 -1.18 -13.84
N ALA A 539 19.88 -2.49 -13.71
CA ALA A 539 18.71 -3.13 -13.11
C ALA A 539 18.47 -2.65 -11.68
N ALA A 540 19.53 -2.53 -10.87
CA ALA A 540 19.43 -2.00 -9.50
C ALA A 540 18.96 -0.54 -9.47
N ARG A 541 19.52 0.32 -10.33
CA ARG A 541 19.10 1.71 -10.49
C ARG A 541 17.64 1.83 -10.95
N LYS A 542 17.28 1.13 -12.02
CA LYS A 542 15.94 1.17 -12.62
C LYS A 542 14.86 0.65 -11.66
N ARG A 543 15.13 -0.45 -10.94
CA ARG A 543 14.13 -1.09 -10.08
C ARG A 543 14.08 -0.50 -8.67
N PHE A 544 15.24 -0.24 -8.06
CA PHE A 544 15.34 0.13 -6.65
C PHE A 544 15.82 1.58 -6.45
N GLY A 545 16.17 2.30 -7.51
CA GLY A 545 16.59 3.70 -7.43
C GLY A 545 17.93 3.89 -6.73
N VAL A 546 18.83 2.89 -6.76
CA VAL A 546 20.15 2.96 -6.11
C VAL A 546 21.28 3.05 -7.13
N ASP A 547 22.32 3.80 -6.78
CA ASP A 547 23.56 3.91 -7.54
C ASP A 547 24.71 3.22 -6.79
N GLY A 548 25.39 2.28 -7.44
CA GLY A 548 26.54 1.56 -6.88
C GLY A 548 26.27 0.08 -6.60
N PRO A 549 25.47 -0.28 -5.58
CA PRO A 549 25.26 -1.68 -5.22
C PRO A 549 24.38 -2.40 -6.25
N THR A 550 24.68 -3.66 -6.49
CA THR A 550 23.93 -4.53 -7.41
C THR A 550 22.90 -5.40 -6.68
N GLY A 551 22.60 -5.08 -5.43
CA GLY A 551 21.75 -5.89 -4.56
C GLY A 551 22.05 -5.66 -3.09
N SER A 552 21.65 -6.59 -2.23
CA SER A 552 21.90 -6.54 -0.79
C SER A 552 21.95 -7.93 -0.15
N LEU A 553 22.70 -8.02 0.95
CA LEU A 553 22.76 -9.19 1.82
C LEU A 553 22.56 -8.75 3.27
N TYR A 554 21.42 -9.11 3.86
CA TYR A 554 21.04 -8.59 5.17
C TYR A 554 20.43 -9.64 6.10
N THR A 555 20.51 -9.33 7.39
CA THR A 555 20.03 -10.17 8.49
C THR A 555 18.51 -10.05 8.69
N ARG A 556 17.94 -10.92 9.53
CA ARG A 556 16.52 -10.85 9.96
C ARG A 556 16.05 -9.52 10.56
N THR A 557 16.97 -8.62 10.92
CA THR A 557 16.65 -7.27 11.44
C THR A 557 17.02 -6.15 10.46
N GLY A 558 17.30 -6.49 9.20
CA GLY A 558 17.64 -5.55 8.13
C GLY A 558 19.04 -4.95 8.19
N ARG A 559 19.88 -5.42 9.12
CA ARG A 559 21.28 -4.98 9.22
C ARG A 559 22.13 -5.62 8.12
N PRO A 560 23.17 -4.94 7.61
CA PRO A 560 24.11 -5.56 6.68
C PRO A 560 24.71 -6.82 7.31
N PHE A 561 24.85 -7.87 6.51
CA PHE A 561 25.42 -9.12 7.01
C PHE A 561 26.92 -8.95 7.33
N PHE A 562 27.65 -8.28 6.44
CA PHE A 562 29.06 -7.93 6.61
C PHE A 562 29.23 -6.42 6.72
N ASP A 563 30.19 -5.98 7.54
CA ASP A 563 30.51 -4.56 7.67
C ASP A 563 31.23 -4.02 6.41
N ASP A 564 31.95 -4.89 5.70
CA ASP A 564 32.59 -4.60 4.43
C ASP A 564 31.65 -4.91 3.25
N ALA A 565 31.28 -3.87 2.51
CA ALA A 565 30.40 -3.99 1.35
C ALA A 565 31.01 -4.79 0.19
N THR A 566 32.34 -4.87 0.09
CA THR A 566 33.02 -5.63 -0.98
C THR A 566 32.78 -7.14 -0.85
N VAL A 567 32.75 -7.65 0.37
CA VAL A 567 32.42 -9.07 0.66
C VAL A 567 30.98 -9.39 0.26
N THR A 568 30.07 -8.43 0.50
CA THR A 568 28.67 -8.56 0.06
C THR A 568 28.59 -8.64 -1.46
N GLU A 569 29.26 -7.74 -2.18
CA GLU A 569 29.28 -7.75 -3.64
C GLU A 569 29.92 -9.02 -4.21
N GLU A 570 30.96 -9.57 -3.56
CA GLU A 570 31.56 -10.84 -3.98
C GLU A 570 30.56 -12.01 -3.89
N ILE A 571 29.80 -12.10 -2.79
CA ILE A 571 28.73 -13.10 -2.64
C ILE A 571 27.64 -12.89 -3.71
N LEU A 572 27.20 -11.64 -3.91
CA LEU A 572 26.18 -11.32 -4.92
C LEU A 572 26.67 -11.67 -6.33
N GLY A 573 27.94 -11.42 -6.64
CA GLY A 573 28.56 -11.80 -7.91
C GLY A 573 28.54 -13.31 -8.16
N ARG A 574 28.84 -14.12 -7.14
CA ARG A 574 28.79 -15.59 -7.23
C ARG A 574 27.36 -16.11 -7.44
N VAL A 575 26.38 -15.60 -6.67
CA VAL A 575 24.95 -15.94 -6.83
C VAL A 575 24.46 -15.55 -8.22
N ARG A 576 24.85 -14.39 -8.72
CA ARG A 576 24.47 -13.89 -10.04
C ARG A 576 25.04 -14.73 -11.17
N ALA A 577 26.32 -15.08 -11.10
CA ALA A 577 26.96 -15.95 -12.08
C ALA A 577 26.28 -17.34 -12.12
N ALA A 578 25.89 -17.88 -10.97
CA ALA A 578 25.12 -19.12 -10.91
C ALA A 578 23.72 -18.95 -11.52
N ALA A 579 23.04 -17.83 -11.28
CA ALA A 579 21.73 -17.54 -11.88
C ALA A 579 21.79 -17.34 -13.40
N ASP A 580 22.84 -16.68 -13.91
CA ASP A 580 23.15 -16.56 -15.34
C ASP A 580 23.35 -17.93 -15.97
N ALA A 581 24.26 -18.75 -15.40
CA ALA A 581 24.57 -20.08 -15.91
C ALA A 581 23.36 -21.02 -15.84
N ALA A 582 22.52 -20.88 -14.82
CA ALA A 582 21.27 -21.61 -14.71
C ALA A 582 20.18 -21.09 -15.66
N GLY A 583 20.32 -19.95 -16.34
CA GLY A 583 19.28 -19.37 -17.21
C GLY A 583 18.01 -18.95 -16.45
N LEU A 584 18.17 -18.47 -15.22
CA LEU A 584 17.05 -18.06 -14.37
C LEU A 584 16.45 -16.72 -14.78
N TRP A 585 17.22 -15.79 -15.32
CA TRP A 585 16.71 -14.47 -15.74
C TRP A 585 15.66 -14.59 -16.83
N GLU A 586 15.94 -15.42 -17.84
CA GLU A 586 15.05 -15.64 -18.98
C GLU A 586 13.88 -16.54 -18.59
N SER A 587 14.13 -17.65 -17.88
CA SER A 587 13.05 -18.57 -17.49
C SER A 587 12.10 -17.97 -16.44
N LEU A 588 12.58 -17.00 -15.65
CA LEU A 588 11.75 -16.30 -14.68
C LEU A 588 11.28 -14.91 -15.14
N GLU A 589 11.67 -14.47 -16.35
CA GLU A 589 11.36 -13.16 -16.94
C GLU A 589 11.66 -11.99 -15.98
N THR A 590 12.90 -11.92 -15.46
CA THR A 590 13.26 -10.97 -14.40
C THR A 590 14.67 -10.42 -14.53
N GLU A 591 14.89 -9.20 -14.02
CA GLU A 591 16.20 -8.56 -13.87
C GLU A 591 16.73 -8.59 -12.42
N TRP A 592 15.96 -9.14 -11.48
CA TRP A 592 16.35 -9.29 -10.07
C TRP A 592 15.73 -10.54 -9.42
N LEU A 593 16.40 -11.08 -8.40
CA LEU A 593 15.96 -12.21 -7.60
C LEU A 593 16.04 -11.84 -6.11
N LEU A 594 15.03 -12.23 -5.33
CA LEU A 594 15.04 -12.14 -3.87
C LEU A 594 14.96 -13.54 -3.27
N LEU A 595 15.95 -13.91 -2.46
CA LEU A 595 16.12 -15.24 -1.87
C LEU A 595 16.08 -15.17 -0.34
N ASP A 596 15.54 -16.22 0.27
CA ASP A 596 15.68 -16.49 1.70
C ASP A 596 16.64 -17.66 1.90
N ALA A 597 17.64 -17.46 2.76
CA ALA A 597 18.74 -18.39 2.91
C ALA A 597 19.29 -18.43 4.34
N GLU A 598 20.09 -19.46 4.63
CA GLU A 598 20.93 -19.52 5.82
C GLU A 598 22.40 -19.39 5.42
N LEU A 599 23.14 -18.47 6.03
CA LEU A 599 24.58 -18.31 5.82
C LEU A 599 25.36 -18.96 6.97
N MET A 600 26.33 -19.80 6.64
CA MET A 600 27.12 -20.63 7.57
C MET A 600 28.63 -20.38 7.39
N PRO A 601 29.46 -20.60 8.42
CA PRO A 601 29.13 -21.13 9.76
C PRO A 601 28.44 -20.12 10.69
N TRP A 602 27.85 -20.63 11.78
CA TRP A 602 27.37 -19.78 12.86
C TRP A 602 28.45 -18.87 13.45
N SER A 603 29.70 -19.35 13.52
CA SER A 603 30.85 -18.56 13.99
C SER A 603 31.10 -17.28 13.17
N LEU A 604 30.70 -17.25 11.90
CA LEU A 604 30.91 -16.12 10.99
C LEU A 604 30.30 -14.82 11.52
N LYS A 605 29.10 -14.90 12.13
CA LYS A 605 28.42 -13.73 12.71
C LYS A 605 28.40 -13.74 14.24
N ALA A 606 28.43 -14.92 14.88
CA ALA A 606 28.18 -15.07 16.31
C ALA A 606 29.44 -15.19 17.19
N THR A 607 30.65 -14.87 16.68
CA THR A 607 31.91 -15.04 17.44
C THR A 607 31.90 -14.38 18.82
N GLY A 608 31.35 -13.17 18.96
CA GLY A 608 31.27 -12.48 20.26
C GLY A 608 30.38 -13.21 21.28
N LEU A 609 29.22 -13.71 20.84
CA LEU A 609 28.28 -14.47 21.65
C LEU A 609 28.87 -15.83 22.04
N LEU A 610 29.49 -16.52 21.07
CA LEU A 610 30.23 -17.77 21.27
C LEU A 610 31.28 -17.64 22.37
N ARG A 611 32.12 -16.59 22.31
CA ARG A 611 33.20 -16.38 23.30
C ARG A 611 32.65 -16.04 24.68
N SER A 612 31.68 -15.14 24.77
CA SER A 612 31.22 -14.57 26.05
C SER A 612 30.23 -15.45 26.80
N GLN A 613 29.42 -16.26 26.10
CA GLN A 613 28.37 -17.06 26.71
C GLN A 613 28.70 -18.56 26.65
N TYR A 614 28.81 -19.13 25.44
CA TYR A 614 28.92 -20.57 25.26
C TYR A 614 30.28 -21.14 25.66
N ALA A 615 31.36 -20.56 25.13
CA ALA A 615 32.72 -20.97 25.46
C ALA A 615 33.07 -20.69 26.93
N ALA A 616 32.49 -19.65 27.54
CA ALA A 616 32.66 -19.35 28.95
C ALA A 616 32.10 -20.47 29.85
N VAL A 617 30.91 -20.99 29.54
CA VAL A 617 30.33 -22.14 30.26
C VAL A 617 31.19 -23.39 30.11
N GLY A 618 31.65 -23.68 28.88
CA GLY A 618 32.54 -24.81 28.62
C GLY A 618 33.88 -24.69 29.36
N ALA A 619 34.51 -23.51 29.34
CA ALA A 619 35.78 -23.26 30.01
C ALA A 619 35.66 -23.35 31.54
N ALA A 620 34.62 -22.75 32.13
CA ALA A 620 34.36 -22.84 33.57
C ALA A 620 34.13 -24.29 34.01
N SER A 621 33.32 -25.04 33.24
CA SER A 621 33.04 -26.44 33.53
C SER A 621 34.31 -27.30 33.43
N GLY A 622 35.11 -27.11 32.38
CA GLY A 622 36.37 -27.82 32.19
C GLY A 622 37.43 -27.52 33.25
N ALA A 623 37.41 -26.33 33.84
CA ALA A 623 38.32 -25.96 34.92
C ALA A 623 37.89 -26.51 36.30
N VAL A 624 36.58 -26.56 36.58
CA VAL A 624 36.05 -26.88 37.91
C VAL A 624 35.82 -28.37 38.12
N PHE A 625 35.18 -29.07 37.16
CA PHE A 625 34.76 -30.45 37.38
C PHE A 625 35.91 -31.43 37.65
N PRO A 626 37.08 -31.38 36.99
CA PRO A 626 38.16 -32.33 37.26
C PRO A 626 38.60 -32.32 38.74
N GLY A 627 38.77 -31.14 39.34
CA GLY A 627 39.17 -31.02 40.74
C GLY A 627 38.08 -31.46 41.73
N VAL A 628 36.81 -31.14 41.43
CA VAL A 628 35.66 -31.58 42.25
C VAL A 628 35.52 -33.10 42.22
N LEU A 629 35.64 -33.72 41.05
CA LEU A 629 35.51 -35.16 40.87
C LEU A 629 36.64 -35.93 41.54
N ASP A 630 37.87 -35.42 41.46
CA ASP A 630 39.03 -35.98 42.16
C ASP A 630 38.84 -35.93 43.69
N ALA A 631 38.49 -34.76 44.23
CA ALA A 631 38.29 -34.57 45.66
C ALA A 631 37.17 -35.48 46.22
N LEU A 632 36.04 -35.61 45.51
CA LEU A 632 34.93 -36.47 45.91
C LEU A 632 35.28 -37.96 45.79
N SER A 633 36.03 -38.35 44.75
CA SER A 633 36.47 -39.75 44.59
C SER A 633 37.42 -40.15 45.73
N GLN A 634 38.39 -39.31 46.07
CA GLN A 634 39.29 -39.55 47.20
C GLN A 634 38.56 -39.58 48.55
N ALA A 635 37.51 -38.77 48.72
CA ALA A 635 36.69 -38.80 49.94
C ALA A 635 35.89 -40.11 50.06
N ALA A 636 35.32 -40.59 48.96
CA ALA A 636 34.65 -41.88 48.90
C ALA A 636 35.61 -43.05 49.21
N GLU A 637 36.83 -43.02 48.66
CA GLU A 637 37.88 -44.02 48.93
C GLU A 637 38.30 -44.07 50.41
N ARG A 638 38.22 -42.94 51.11
CA ARG A 638 38.46 -42.86 52.56
C ARG A 638 37.26 -43.30 53.42
N GLY A 639 36.17 -43.74 52.81
CA GLY A 639 34.96 -44.20 53.49
C GLY A 639 34.01 -43.08 53.94
N VAL A 640 34.15 -41.86 53.41
CA VAL A 640 33.18 -40.78 53.65
C VAL A 640 31.96 -41.00 52.73
N ASP A 641 30.74 -40.88 53.28
CA ASP A 641 29.51 -41.02 52.49
C ASP A 641 29.27 -39.81 51.58
N VAL A 642 29.83 -39.87 50.38
CA VAL A 642 29.68 -38.85 49.31
C VAL A 642 29.22 -39.46 47.99
N GLY A 643 28.72 -40.71 48.00
CA GLY A 643 28.42 -41.48 46.78
C GLY A 643 27.40 -40.79 45.87
N GLU A 644 26.27 -40.34 46.43
CA GLU A 644 25.24 -39.62 45.66
C GLU A 644 25.76 -38.31 45.07
N LEU A 645 26.55 -37.55 45.84
CA LEU A 645 27.13 -36.29 45.40
C LEU A 645 28.14 -36.51 44.27
N LEU A 646 28.99 -37.53 44.38
CA LEU A 646 29.96 -37.90 43.35
C LEU A 646 29.26 -38.29 42.05
N THR A 647 28.23 -39.15 42.10
CA THR A 647 27.43 -39.52 40.92
C THR A 647 26.80 -38.29 40.29
N ARG A 648 26.17 -37.42 41.08
CA ARG A 648 25.57 -36.18 40.59
C ARG A 648 26.59 -35.28 39.88
N GLN A 649 27.78 -35.07 40.46
CA GLN A 649 28.80 -34.22 39.81
C GLN A 649 29.38 -34.87 38.55
N ARG A 650 29.51 -36.20 38.50
CA ARG A 650 29.95 -36.92 37.27
C ARG A 650 28.98 -36.70 36.12
N GLU A 651 27.68 -36.83 36.39
CA GLU A 651 26.64 -36.59 35.40
C GLU A 651 26.66 -35.13 34.92
N ARG A 652 26.79 -34.15 35.83
CA ARG A 652 26.87 -32.73 35.45
C ARG A 652 28.11 -32.40 34.62
N ALA A 653 29.24 -33.04 34.92
CA ALA A 653 30.45 -32.91 34.12
C ALA A 653 30.26 -33.48 32.70
N ALA A 654 29.60 -34.63 32.58
CA ALA A 654 29.26 -35.23 31.29
C ALA A 654 28.29 -34.35 30.48
N ASP A 655 27.24 -33.81 31.12
CA ASP A 655 26.30 -32.87 30.51
C ASP A 655 27.00 -31.60 29.99
N ALA A 656 27.94 -31.04 30.76
CA ALA A 656 28.72 -29.86 30.36
C ALA A 656 29.70 -30.15 29.21
N SER A 657 30.27 -31.36 29.17
CA SER A 657 31.07 -31.82 28.01
C SER A 657 30.20 -31.94 26.76
N ALA A 658 29.04 -32.59 26.87
CA ALA A 658 28.10 -32.74 25.75
C ALA A 658 27.62 -31.39 25.21
N PHE A 659 27.33 -30.42 26.08
CA PHE A 659 27.05 -29.03 25.69
C PHE A 659 28.20 -28.41 24.90
N THR A 660 29.45 -28.61 25.35
CA THR A 660 30.64 -28.06 24.70
C THR A 660 30.86 -28.69 23.33
N ASP A 661 30.65 -30.00 23.22
CA ASP A 661 30.76 -30.72 21.96
C ASP A 661 29.65 -30.33 20.98
N ALA A 662 28.44 -30.04 21.48
CA ALA A 662 27.32 -29.61 20.65
C ALA A 662 27.59 -28.28 19.94
N TYR A 663 27.99 -27.22 20.66
CA TYR A 663 28.16 -25.90 20.02
C TYR A 663 29.39 -25.86 19.08
N ARG A 664 30.45 -26.65 19.38
CA ARG A 664 31.67 -26.71 18.57
C ARG A 664 31.42 -27.22 17.16
N ARG A 665 30.43 -28.08 16.95
CA ARG A 665 30.07 -28.64 15.62
C ARG A 665 29.68 -27.55 14.61
N TYR A 666 29.23 -26.39 15.09
CA TYR A 666 28.78 -25.28 14.25
C TYR A 666 29.81 -24.17 14.09
N CYS A 667 31.06 -24.44 14.51
CA CYS A 667 32.16 -23.48 14.51
C CYS A 667 33.33 -24.04 13.72
N TRP A 668 33.64 -23.44 12.58
CA TRP A 668 34.88 -23.68 11.85
C TRP A 668 35.52 -22.35 11.43
N PRO A 669 36.85 -22.31 11.26
CA PRO A 669 37.53 -21.14 10.73
C PRO A 669 37.19 -20.93 9.25
N THR A 670 37.17 -19.67 8.83
CA THR A 670 36.98 -19.24 7.42
C THR A 670 38.14 -18.33 7.03
N GLU A 671 38.63 -18.46 5.80
CA GLU A 671 39.63 -17.55 5.21
C GLU A 671 38.97 -16.82 4.04
N GLY A 672 38.63 -15.54 4.23
CA GLY A 672 37.74 -14.86 3.29
C GLY A 672 36.39 -15.59 3.19
N LEU A 673 35.96 -15.90 1.96
CA LEU A 673 34.76 -16.71 1.70
C LEU A 673 35.02 -18.22 1.67
N ASP A 674 36.27 -18.67 1.80
CA ASP A 674 36.56 -20.10 1.83
C ASP A 674 36.05 -20.72 3.12
N GLY A 675 35.26 -21.78 2.98
CA GLY A 675 34.52 -22.41 4.07
C GLY A 675 33.18 -21.75 4.40
N VAL A 676 32.81 -20.64 3.76
CA VAL A 676 31.46 -20.07 3.85
C VAL A 676 30.50 -20.88 2.98
N ARG A 677 29.28 -21.09 3.47
CA ARG A 677 28.20 -21.77 2.74
C ARG A 677 26.92 -20.95 2.84
N LEU A 678 26.23 -20.78 1.71
CA LEU A 678 24.92 -20.17 1.62
C LEU A 678 23.92 -21.25 1.19
N ALA A 679 22.98 -21.58 2.06
CA ALA A 679 21.93 -22.55 1.78
C ALA A 679 20.60 -21.82 1.56
N PRO A 680 20.26 -21.44 0.31
CA PRO A 680 18.96 -20.86 0.02
C PRO A 680 17.87 -21.93 0.12
N PHE A 681 16.72 -21.55 0.68
CA PHE A 681 15.59 -22.46 0.90
C PHE A 681 14.26 -21.93 0.36
N GLN A 682 14.18 -20.66 -0.04
CA GLN A 682 13.02 -20.10 -0.74
C GLN A 682 13.42 -19.03 -1.77
N PHE A 683 12.73 -19.04 -2.91
CA PHE A 683 12.64 -17.88 -3.79
C PHE A 683 11.44 -17.03 -3.35
N LEU A 684 11.68 -15.78 -2.98
CA LEU A 684 10.66 -14.92 -2.39
C LEU A 684 9.89 -14.13 -3.45
N ALA A 685 10.60 -13.39 -4.30
CA ALA A 685 9.99 -12.57 -5.33
C ALA A 685 10.94 -12.31 -6.50
N VAL A 686 10.33 -12.04 -7.64
CA VAL A 686 10.98 -11.56 -8.87
C VAL A 686 10.12 -10.45 -9.48
N GLN A 687 10.54 -9.89 -10.61
CA GLN A 687 9.77 -8.85 -11.29
C GLN A 687 8.34 -9.33 -11.61
N GLY A 688 7.35 -8.52 -11.23
CA GLY A 688 5.94 -8.77 -11.52
C GLY A 688 5.27 -9.88 -10.70
N ARG A 689 6.00 -10.67 -9.89
CA ARG A 689 5.41 -11.77 -9.12
C ARG A 689 6.13 -12.11 -7.82
N SER A 690 5.33 -12.38 -6.78
CA SER A 690 5.75 -13.09 -5.57
C SER A 690 5.82 -14.59 -5.89
N LEU A 691 6.92 -15.24 -5.52
CA LEU A 691 7.12 -16.69 -5.73
C LEU A 691 6.75 -17.52 -4.50
N THR A 692 6.36 -16.86 -3.40
CA THR A 692 5.93 -17.53 -2.16
C THR A 692 4.67 -18.36 -2.30
N ALA A 693 3.88 -18.15 -3.36
CA ALA A 693 2.72 -18.96 -3.72
C ALA A 693 3.08 -20.28 -4.44
N LEU A 694 4.35 -20.47 -4.84
CA LEU A 694 4.80 -21.74 -5.42
C LEU A 694 4.94 -22.79 -4.31
N PRO A 695 4.48 -24.03 -4.53
CA PRO A 695 4.74 -25.16 -3.64
C PRO A 695 6.23 -25.34 -3.35
N HIS A 696 6.53 -25.89 -2.18
CA HIS A 696 7.91 -26.01 -1.71
C HIS A 696 8.78 -26.89 -2.63
N ASP A 697 8.24 -27.97 -3.19
CA ASP A 697 8.98 -28.83 -4.13
C ASP A 697 9.40 -28.09 -5.41
N GLU A 698 8.53 -27.24 -5.96
CA GLU A 698 8.87 -26.39 -7.11
C GLU A 698 9.94 -25.35 -6.77
N GLN A 699 9.82 -24.68 -5.61
CA GLN A 699 10.84 -23.72 -5.16
C GLN A 699 12.19 -24.40 -4.96
N LEU A 700 12.20 -25.56 -4.33
CA LEU A 700 13.39 -26.33 -4.03
C LEU A 700 14.07 -26.85 -5.31
N ALA A 701 13.30 -27.21 -6.34
CA ALA A 701 13.85 -27.58 -7.65
C ALA A 701 14.55 -26.40 -8.35
N LEU A 702 13.99 -25.19 -8.27
CA LEU A 702 14.64 -23.98 -8.80
C LEU A 702 15.96 -23.69 -8.06
N LEU A 703 15.97 -23.88 -6.74
CA LEU A 703 17.16 -23.70 -5.91
C LEU A 703 18.23 -24.75 -6.19
N ASP A 704 17.85 -26.01 -6.42
CA ASP A 704 18.78 -27.06 -6.80
C ASP A 704 19.45 -26.75 -8.14
N ARG A 705 18.68 -26.25 -9.12
CA ARG A 705 19.23 -25.79 -10.40
C ARG A 705 20.22 -24.65 -10.21
N LEU A 706 19.94 -23.69 -9.31
CA LEU A 706 20.86 -22.61 -8.99
C LEU A 706 22.17 -23.16 -8.38
N VAL A 707 22.07 -24.08 -7.41
CA VAL A 707 23.24 -24.67 -6.75
C VAL A 707 24.08 -25.53 -7.71
N GLU A 708 23.45 -26.30 -8.60
CA GLU A 708 24.12 -27.11 -9.62
C GLU A 708 25.03 -26.27 -10.53
N HIS A 709 24.68 -25.01 -10.73
CA HIS A 709 25.42 -24.07 -11.59
C HIS A 709 26.35 -23.13 -10.81
N ASP A 710 26.59 -23.37 -9.51
CA ASP A 710 27.62 -22.64 -8.75
C ASP A 710 28.99 -23.34 -8.84
N PRO A 711 29.95 -22.80 -9.62
CA PRO A 711 31.29 -23.39 -9.70
C PRO A 711 32.15 -23.11 -8.47
N THR A 712 31.70 -22.25 -7.55
CA THR A 712 32.52 -21.75 -6.42
C THR A 712 32.36 -22.58 -5.14
N GLY A 713 31.30 -23.40 -5.06
CA GLY A 713 30.98 -24.18 -3.86
C GLY A 713 30.51 -23.33 -2.68
N LEU A 714 30.08 -22.09 -2.94
CA LEU A 714 29.43 -21.22 -1.96
C LEU A 714 28.00 -21.72 -1.68
N LEU A 715 27.26 -22.05 -2.74
CA LEU A 715 25.87 -22.49 -2.64
C LEU A 715 25.80 -23.94 -2.21
N GLN A 716 24.83 -24.24 -1.34
CA GLN A 716 24.61 -25.58 -0.80
C GLN A 716 23.13 -25.96 -0.91
N THR A 717 22.86 -27.17 -1.38
CA THR A 717 21.50 -27.73 -1.38
C THR A 717 21.06 -28.07 0.04
N THR A 718 19.76 -27.94 0.30
CA THR A 718 19.17 -28.30 1.60
C THR A 718 18.73 -29.76 1.56
N ARG A 719 19.29 -30.61 2.45
CA ARG A 719 18.84 -31.99 2.62
C ARG A 719 17.36 -31.99 3.00
N ARG A 720 16.58 -32.90 2.43
CA ARG A 720 15.13 -32.94 2.65
C ARG A 720 14.51 -34.31 2.48
N LEU A 721 13.34 -34.49 3.09
CA LEU A 721 12.48 -35.66 2.95
C LEU A 721 11.02 -35.22 2.88
N TYR A 722 10.22 -35.85 2.02
CA TYR A 722 8.78 -35.65 1.97
C TYR A 722 8.06 -36.67 2.85
N VAL A 723 7.10 -36.20 3.65
CA VAL A 723 6.33 -37.03 4.57
C VAL A 723 4.84 -36.87 4.28
N ASP A 724 4.13 -37.99 4.16
CA ASP A 724 2.67 -38.04 4.25
C ASP A 724 2.29 -38.21 5.72
N THR A 725 1.66 -37.19 6.31
CA THR A 725 1.30 -37.13 7.73
C THR A 725 0.16 -38.10 8.09
N THR A 726 -0.49 -38.70 7.09
CA THR A 726 -1.57 -39.68 7.26
C THR A 726 -1.09 -41.13 7.11
N ASP A 727 0.12 -41.34 6.61
CA ASP A 727 0.75 -42.66 6.46
C ASP A 727 1.75 -42.93 7.59
N PRO A 728 1.49 -43.90 8.50
CA PRO A 728 2.38 -44.22 9.60
C PRO A 728 3.81 -44.62 9.18
N GLU A 729 3.98 -45.29 8.03
CA GLU A 729 5.31 -45.68 7.55
C GLU A 729 6.09 -44.47 7.03
N SER A 730 5.41 -43.53 6.35
CA SER A 730 6.02 -42.27 5.93
C SER A 730 6.40 -41.39 7.13
N VAL A 731 5.54 -41.29 8.14
CA VAL A 731 5.84 -40.59 9.41
C VAL A 731 7.07 -41.18 10.08
N LYS A 732 7.14 -42.51 10.18
CA LYS A 732 8.30 -43.22 10.74
C LYS A 732 9.57 -42.93 9.95
N ALA A 733 9.52 -42.96 8.62
CA ALA A 733 10.67 -42.59 7.78
C ALA A 733 11.15 -41.15 8.05
N GLY A 734 10.21 -40.21 8.30
CA GLY A 734 10.52 -38.85 8.73
C GLY A 734 11.21 -38.77 10.09
N VAL A 735 10.77 -39.56 11.06
CA VAL A 735 11.42 -39.67 12.38
C VAL A 735 12.84 -40.25 12.24
N ASP A 736 12.99 -41.35 11.51
CA ASP A 736 14.27 -42.03 11.31
C ASP A 736 15.30 -41.11 10.63
N TRP A 737 14.87 -40.37 9.59
CA TRP A 737 15.71 -39.38 8.92
C TRP A 737 16.15 -38.25 9.85
N TRP A 738 15.25 -37.75 10.70
CA TRP A 738 15.57 -36.72 11.69
C TRP A 738 16.54 -37.23 12.77
N LEU A 739 16.39 -38.48 13.22
CA LEU A 739 17.31 -39.12 14.16
C LEU A 739 18.70 -39.29 13.56
N GLU A 740 18.80 -39.68 12.28
CA GLU A 740 20.07 -39.75 11.55
C GLU A 740 20.72 -38.36 11.45
N LEU A 741 19.96 -37.36 11.01
CA LEU A 741 20.43 -35.99 10.83
C LEU A 741 20.96 -35.39 12.15
N THR A 742 20.19 -35.51 13.22
CA THR A 742 20.55 -34.95 14.53
C THR A 742 21.64 -35.77 15.23
N GLY A 743 21.65 -37.10 15.03
CA GLY A 743 22.73 -37.98 15.49
C GLY A 743 24.08 -37.66 14.86
N ALA A 744 24.08 -37.27 13.58
CA ALA A 744 25.27 -36.78 12.86
C ALA A 744 25.69 -35.35 13.27
N GLY A 745 24.90 -34.66 14.09
CA GLY A 745 25.21 -33.32 14.60
C GLY A 745 24.49 -32.16 13.91
N GLY A 746 23.54 -32.42 13.01
CA GLY A 746 22.63 -31.39 12.52
C GLY A 746 21.82 -30.77 13.66
N GLU A 747 21.43 -29.50 13.52
CA GLU A 747 20.58 -28.83 14.53
C GLU A 747 19.22 -29.52 14.65
N GLY A 748 18.66 -29.99 13.53
CA GLY A 748 17.32 -30.55 13.46
C GLY A 748 16.71 -30.31 12.09
N MET A 749 15.39 -30.17 12.03
CA MET A 749 14.69 -29.90 10.79
C MET A 749 13.62 -28.82 10.95
N VAL A 750 13.20 -28.26 9.82
CA VAL A 750 12.00 -27.44 9.70
C VAL A 750 10.98 -28.23 8.89
N VAL A 751 9.83 -28.51 9.49
CA VAL A 751 8.70 -29.17 8.82
C VAL A 751 7.78 -28.11 8.25
N LYS A 752 7.57 -28.12 6.94
CA LYS A 752 6.75 -27.14 6.23
C LYS A 752 5.64 -27.84 5.44
N PRO A 753 4.44 -27.26 5.30
CA PRO A 753 3.45 -27.75 4.34
C PRO A 753 4.07 -27.81 2.94
N LEU A 754 3.75 -28.84 2.16
CA LEU A 754 4.24 -28.89 0.78
C LEU A 754 3.62 -27.77 -0.09
N GLY A 755 2.31 -27.54 0.10
CA GLY A 755 1.61 -26.43 -0.53
C GLY A 755 2.03 -25.07 0.06
N ALA A 756 1.92 -24.02 -0.75
CA ALA A 756 2.11 -22.66 -0.30
C ALA A 756 0.87 -22.11 0.42
N VAL A 757 1.06 -21.24 1.42
CA VAL A 757 0.00 -20.45 2.09
C VAL A 757 -1.23 -21.30 2.46
N VAL A 758 -0.99 -22.42 3.16
CA VAL A 758 -2.01 -23.42 3.45
C VAL A 758 -2.95 -22.97 4.57
N ARG A 759 -4.23 -23.39 4.49
CA ARG A 759 -5.26 -23.12 5.48
C ARG A 759 -5.87 -24.39 6.03
N ASP A 760 -6.31 -24.35 7.28
CA ASP A 760 -7.06 -25.42 7.92
C ASP A 760 -8.53 -25.44 7.47
N GLY A 761 -9.30 -26.44 7.95
CA GLY A 761 -10.72 -26.58 7.61
C GLY A 761 -11.62 -25.44 8.12
N GLU A 762 -11.13 -24.56 8.98
CA GLU A 762 -11.81 -23.35 9.45
C GLU A 762 -11.37 -22.09 8.68
N GLY A 763 -10.50 -22.23 7.68
CA GLY A 763 -9.97 -21.14 6.86
C GLY A 763 -8.82 -20.36 7.51
N ARG A 764 -8.26 -20.82 8.64
CA ARG A 764 -7.12 -20.18 9.31
C ARG A 764 -5.82 -20.63 8.68
N LEU A 765 -4.83 -19.74 8.60
CA LEU A 765 -3.49 -20.10 8.13
C LEU A 765 -2.84 -21.12 9.07
N VAL A 766 -2.29 -22.18 8.50
CA VAL A 766 -1.41 -23.11 9.22
C VAL A 766 -0.01 -22.49 9.36
N GLN A 767 0.80 -23.02 10.28
CA GLN A 767 2.18 -22.55 10.44
C GLN A 767 2.97 -22.75 9.14
N PRO A 768 3.71 -21.74 8.64
CA PRO A 768 4.51 -21.86 7.41
C PRO A 768 5.73 -22.76 7.59
N GLY A 769 6.14 -22.99 8.83
CA GLY A 769 7.24 -23.87 9.20
C GLY A 769 7.28 -24.08 10.71
N VAL A 770 7.50 -25.33 11.10
CA VAL A 770 7.63 -25.76 12.49
C VAL A 770 9.02 -26.33 12.69
N LYS A 771 9.82 -25.73 13.58
CA LYS A 771 11.16 -26.26 13.91
C LYS A 771 11.05 -27.42 14.89
N VAL A 772 11.81 -28.48 14.59
CA VAL A 772 11.99 -29.66 15.43
C VAL A 772 13.48 -29.87 15.63
N ARG A 773 14.00 -29.40 16.77
CA ARG A 773 15.44 -29.39 17.05
C ARG A 773 15.89 -30.66 17.77
N GLY A 774 17.08 -31.12 17.41
CA GLY A 774 17.72 -32.29 17.96
C GLY A 774 17.98 -32.16 19.46
N ARG A 775 17.96 -33.30 20.15
CA ARG A 775 18.18 -33.38 21.59
C ARG A 775 19.52 -32.78 22.01
N GLU A 776 20.60 -33.08 21.31
CA GLU A 776 21.92 -32.56 21.69
C GLU A 776 22.07 -31.07 21.36
N TYR A 777 21.48 -30.60 20.26
CA TYR A 777 21.42 -29.17 19.94
C TYR A 777 20.74 -28.36 21.03
N LEU A 778 19.60 -28.83 21.56
CA LEU A 778 18.83 -28.12 22.57
C LEU A 778 19.59 -27.89 23.89
N ARG A 779 20.73 -28.56 24.14
CA ARG A 779 21.63 -28.22 25.26
C ARG A 779 22.16 -26.80 25.14
N ILE A 780 22.43 -26.35 23.91
CA ILE A 780 22.90 -24.99 23.61
C ILE A 780 21.84 -23.96 24.05
N ILE A 781 20.55 -24.30 23.92
CA ILE A 781 19.43 -23.37 24.15
C ILE A 781 18.90 -23.43 25.58
N TYR A 782 18.68 -24.63 26.12
CA TYR A 782 18.08 -24.85 27.44
C TYR A 782 19.10 -25.10 28.56
N GLY A 783 20.38 -25.18 28.20
CA GLY A 783 21.50 -25.39 29.10
C GLY A 783 21.97 -26.85 29.15
N PRO A 784 23.18 -27.11 29.72
CA PRO A 784 23.81 -28.44 29.67
C PRO A 784 22.96 -29.55 30.31
N GLU A 785 22.29 -29.23 31.41
CA GLU A 785 21.58 -30.16 32.28
C GLU A 785 20.09 -30.33 31.92
N TYR A 786 19.60 -29.74 30.81
CA TYR A 786 18.16 -29.79 30.46
C TYR A 786 17.66 -31.22 30.19
N THR A 787 18.60 -32.10 29.84
CA THR A 787 18.61 -33.57 29.90
C THR A 787 17.78 -34.23 31.00
N ARG A 788 17.97 -33.69 32.21
CA ARG A 788 17.68 -34.41 33.44
C ARG A 788 16.16 -34.49 33.66
N PRO A 789 15.63 -35.62 34.18
CA PRO A 789 14.18 -35.83 34.28
C PRO A 789 13.42 -34.69 35.00
N ASP A 790 13.99 -34.15 36.07
CA ASP A 790 13.43 -33.03 36.83
C ASP A 790 13.39 -31.72 36.04
N GLN A 791 14.43 -31.44 35.24
CA GLN A 791 14.49 -30.25 34.39
C GLN A 791 13.59 -30.40 33.18
N LEU A 792 13.65 -31.54 32.49
CA LEU A 792 12.86 -31.81 31.31
C LEU A 792 11.36 -31.75 31.62
N SER A 793 10.92 -32.36 32.73
CA SER A 793 9.53 -32.29 33.17
C SER A 793 9.05 -30.86 33.43
N ARG A 794 9.91 -29.99 33.97
CA ARG A 794 9.57 -28.58 34.18
C ARG A 794 9.47 -27.81 32.87
N LEU A 795 10.40 -28.06 31.93
CA LEU A 795 10.46 -27.40 30.63
C LEU A 795 9.30 -27.80 29.71
N ARG A 796 8.68 -28.97 29.92
CA ARG A 796 7.50 -29.40 29.18
C ARG A 796 6.30 -28.45 29.34
N GLY A 797 6.22 -27.72 30.46
CA GLY A 797 5.20 -26.70 30.72
C GLY A 797 5.38 -25.37 29.97
N ARG A 798 6.17 -25.31 28.90
CA ARG A 798 6.44 -24.08 28.12
C ARG A 798 5.19 -23.55 27.40
N PHE A 799 5.07 -22.23 27.31
CA PHE A 799 3.94 -21.56 26.66
C PHE A 799 4.29 -21.15 25.22
N LEU A 800 3.65 -21.81 24.24
CA LEU A 800 4.03 -21.69 22.81
C LEU A 800 3.14 -20.70 22.02
N ASN A 801 1.91 -20.48 22.48
CA ASN A 801 0.87 -19.79 21.71
C ASN A 801 1.29 -18.40 21.24
N HIS A 802 2.01 -17.64 22.08
CA HIS A 802 2.46 -16.29 21.71
C HIS A 802 3.45 -16.31 20.53
N LYS A 803 4.44 -17.22 20.56
CA LYS A 803 5.42 -17.39 19.48
C LYS A 803 4.77 -17.88 18.19
N CYS A 804 3.84 -18.84 18.29
CA CYS A 804 3.07 -19.34 17.14
C CYS A 804 2.19 -18.24 16.51
N SER A 805 1.60 -17.36 17.32
CA SER A 805 0.82 -16.22 16.84
C SER A 805 1.69 -15.15 16.18
N LEU A 806 2.88 -14.86 16.75
CA LEU A 806 3.86 -13.96 16.14
C LEU A 806 4.31 -14.47 14.78
N ALA A 807 4.65 -15.76 14.67
CA ALA A 807 5.08 -16.38 13.41
C ALA A 807 4.05 -16.18 12.28
N ILE A 808 2.75 -16.39 12.56
CA ILE A 808 1.69 -16.16 11.55
C ILE A 808 1.56 -14.68 11.19
N ARG A 809 1.55 -13.77 12.19
CA ARG A 809 1.40 -12.34 11.94
C ARG A 809 2.56 -11.79 11.11
N GLU A 810 3.79 -12.12 11.48
CA GLU A 810 4.98 -11.72 10.74
C GLU A 810 5.04 -12.37 9.37
N TYR A 811 4.64 -13.64 9.22
CA TYR A 811 4.60 -14.30 7.93
C TYR A 811 3.66 -13.59 6.96
N VAL A 812 2.44 -13.25 7.40
CA VAL A 812 1.48 -12.52 6.57
C VAL A 812 1.97 -11.12 6.20
N LEU A 813 2.67 -10.43 7.10
CA LEU A 813 3.31 -9.16 6.77
C LEU A 813 4.42 -9.35 5.73
N GLY A 814 5.28 -10.35 5.90
CA GLY A 814 6.32 -10.68 4.92
C GLY A 814 5.75 -10.98 3.54
N LEU A 815 4.67 -11.77 3.46
CA LEU A 815 3.97 -12.05 2.22
C LEU A 815 3.40 -10.78 1.57
N GLU A 816 2.71 -9.93 2.35
CA GLU A 816 2.16 -8.67 1.85
C GLU A 816 3.26 -7.72 1.34
N ALA A 817 4.43 -7.67 1.99
CA ALA A 817 5.57 -6.90 1.52
C ALA A 817 6.05 -7.38 0.13
N LEU A 818 6.15 -8.70 -0.05
CA LEU A 818 6.58 -9.32 -1.30
C LEU A 818 5.58 -9.09 -2.44
N ASP A 819 4.27 -9.17 -2.15
CA ASP A 819 3.24 -8.92 -3.15
C ASP A 819 3.26 -7.45 -3.61
N ARG A 820 3.37 -6.50 -2.67
CA ARG A 820 3.51 -5.07 -2.98
C ARG A 820 4.78 -4.77 -3.77
N LEU A 821 5.88 -5.44 -3.44
CA LEU A 821 7.13 -5.34 -4.17
C LEU A 821 6.96 -5.85 -5.61
N ALA A 822 6.36 -7.02 -5.79
CA ALA A 822 6.12 -7.62 -7.08
C ALA A 822 5.24 -6.73 -7.99
N GLU A 823 4.21 -6.11 -7.43
CA GLU A 823 3.25 -5.23 -8.13
C GLU A 823 3.79 -3.81 -8.41
N GLY A 824 5.00 -3.49 -7.93
CA GLY A 824 5.59 -2.17 -8.09
C GLY A 824 4.83 -1.08 -7.31
N GLU A 825 4.29 -1.42 -6.13
CA GLU A 825 3.78 -0.40 -5.22
C GLU A 825 4.91 0.52 -4.72
N PRO A 826 4.60 1.75 -4.28
CA PRO A 826 5.58 2.67 -3.70
C PRO A 826 6.37 2.08 -2.53
N LEU A 827 7.59 2.57 -2.32
CA LEU A 827 8.47 2.04 -1.26
C LEU A 827 7.81 2.11 0.13
N TRP A 828 7.14 3.21 0.48
CA TRP A 828 6.44 3.33 1.77
C TRP A 828 5.35 2.26 1.97
N ARG A 829 4.66 1.85 0.90
CA ARG A 829 3.68 0.75 0.95
C ARG A 829 4.35 -0.59 1.17
N VAL A 830 5.48 -0.85 0.53
CA VAL A 830 6.28 -2.07 0.78
C VAL A 830 6.81 -2.05 2.22
N HIS A 831 7.21 -0.88 2.73
CA HIS A 831 7.81 -0.73 4.05
C HIS A 831 6.82 -0.80 5.21
N GLU A 832 5.54 -0.47 5.02
CA GLU A 832 4.50 -0.66 6.05
C GLU A 832 4.55 -2.07 6.69
N PRO A 833 4.47 -3.17 5.92
CA PRO A 833 4.61 -4.52 6.47
C PRO A 833 6.04 -4.88 6.91
N VAL A 834 7.08 -4.41 6.22
CA VAL A 834 8.49 -4.67 6.61
C VAL A 834 8.78 -4.12 8.01
N PHE A 835 8.42 -2.86 8.26
CA PHE A 835 8.48 -2.27 9.60
C PHE A 835 7.57 -2.99 10.59
N GLY A 836 6.41 -3.45 10.14
CA GLY A 836 5.51 -4.26 10.95
C GLY A 836 6.21 -5.52 11.48
N VAL A 837 6.93 -6.27 10.64
CA VAL A 837 7.68 -7.47 11.07
C VAL A 837 8.70 -7.09 12.13
N LEU A 838 9.51 -6.06 11.88
CA LEU A 838 10.55 -5.62 12.82
C LEU A 838 9.95 -5.13 14.15
N ALA A 839 8.78 -4.50 14.11
CA ALA A 839 8.07 -4.06 15.30
C ALA A 839 7.55 -5.27 16.09
N LEU A 840 6.95 -6.27 15.44
CA LEU A 840 6.47 -7.48 16.11
C LEU A 840 7.62 -8.28 16.75
N GLU A 841 8.79 -8.29 16.14
CA GLU A 841 9.99 -8.92 16.71
C GLU A 841 10.49 -8.26 18.01
N SER A 842 10.05 -7.03 18.31
CA SER A 842 10.31 -6.39 19.61
C SER A 842 9.32 -6.79 20.72
N GLU A 843 8.27 -7.56 20.40
CA GLU A 843 7.36 -8.11 21.42
C GLU A 843 8.12 -9.14 22.28
N PRO A 844 8.01 -9.06 23.62
CA PRO A 844 8.75 -9.96 24.51
C PRO A 844 8.20 -11.38 24.41
N VAL A 845 9.06 -12.31 23.97
CA VAL A 845 8.77 -13.75 23.89
C VAL A 845 9.93 -14.55 24.50
N ASP A 846 9.66 -15.79 24.89
CA ASP A 846 10.70 -16.69 25.38
C ASP A 846 11.77 -16.91 24.30
N PRO A 847 13.03 -16.47 24.52
CA PRO A 847 14.09 -16.50 23.51
C PRO A 847 14.57 -17.93 23.19
N ARG A 848 14.19 -18.92 24.00
CA ARG A 848 14.52 -20.33 23.78
C ARG A 848 13.66 -20.96 22.68
N LEU A 849 12.51 -20.35 22.36
CA LEU A 849 11.51 -20.91 21.46
C LEU A 849 11.95 -20.85 20.01
#